data_AF-A0A952M3I4-F1
#
_entry.id   AF-A0A952M3I4-F1
#
_cell.length_a   1.000
_cell.length_b   1.000
_cell.length_c   1.000
_cell.angle_alpha   90.00
_cell.angle_beta   90.00
_cell.angle_gamma   90.00
#
_symmetry.space_group_name_H-M   'P 1'
#
loop_
_entity.id
_entity.type
_entity.pdbx_description
1 polymer ?
#
loop_
_entity_poly.entity_id
_entity_poly.type
_entity_poly.pdbx_seq_one_letter_code
_entity_poly.pdbx_strand_id
1 'polypeptide(L)'
;MHTLHTKQTIKLGIAIVMAGCLIACSEDEPSEPAAEMNPTTDQDATGDPDTNGDPDTTGDPDANNPGSATVSLPALPSPPLTSAPGSSSEPVAESPNFNTAIGFGLQSNQFAPLSAVVENDLTDADFNAGTPEPQLEIPSDVDPSINAAPYFEGIQNIQVAAGELLEIVYKPLDPDGELPGMFPVSLPRGATFDDNFDGSKTFRWTPLQQDVGVREFAVTAVDPQNAAYRYTQNIRIRIVLPADPSTIPNEAPFLARLPDFAYTVRVGDPVVIELSGIDRNNTTPIVEIPNLPPGAILNAHPLRSGVFVLKFVPTAAGNLNLQVQLRDEMDATLITNEPFNITVQPQNYPVRNGSRLKDLASGRSILFGYASLQNYYHQPDGALYADIAAQEYNLVSPEGSMKMEIINPLPGRYDFADTDNLIAFAKLHGMQVHGHPLVWYRQNPQWIETAASENLQGHMQEHIHRLVSRYKDDVTIWDVVNEPIADNGGLRDSIWFRAMGEDYIDIALLQARASDPDAILLINEFDAAIPGPKRDSLFTLLSDLKARQTPLDGVGFQLHVFASFDQFEEVRQSFQRVADLNLDIYITELDVSLNDGATLQQQASVYSQLVGLCLEQPRCKAIQTWGFTDQYSFRRIFNPHVFDRTYQEKPAYSAIQQRLSQ
;
A
#
# COMPACT_ATOMS: atom_id res chain seq x y z
N MET A 1 40.83 -37.13 -29.96
CA MET A 1 41.32 -36.05 -30.85
C MET A 1 40.30 -34.92 -30.85
N HIS A 2 40.71 -33.70 -31.26
CA HIS A 2 39.88 -32.47 -31.31
C HIS A 2 38.57 -32.64 -32.14
N THR A 3 37.56 -31.75 -32.12
CA THR A 3 37.60 -30.28 -31.96
C THR A 3 36.24 -29.67 -31.52
N LEU A 4 36.25 -28.38 -31.20
CA LEU A 4 35.13 -27.46 -30.88
C LEU A 4 34.10 -27.30 -32.05
N HIS A 5 32.97 -26.56 -32.02
CA HIS A 5 32.47 -25.50 -31.11
C HIS A 5 30.94 -25.22 -31.30
N THR A 6 30.38 -24.34 -30.43
CA THR A 6 29.14 -23.52 -30.59
C THR A 6 27.76 -24.13 -30.89
N LYS A 7 26.81 -23.86 -29.99
CA LYS A 7 25.41 -23.50 -30.31
C LYS A 7 25.02 -22.25 -29.51
N GLN A 8 24.41 -21.26 -30.17
CA GLN A 8 23.76 -20.11 -29.52
C GLN A 8 22.38 -20.52 -29.02
N THR A 9 21.97 -20.00 -27.86
CA THR A 9 20.57 -20.07 -27.39
C THR A 9 19.94 -18.70 -27.58
N ILE A 10 18.91 -18.63 -28.41
CA ILE A 10 18.12 -17.41 -28.62
C ILE A 10 17.14 -17.29 -27.44
N LYS A 11 17.21 -16.17 -26.71
CA LYS A 11 16.13 -15.76 -25.80
C LYS A 11 15.04 -15.08 -26.62
N LEU A 12 13.79 -15.50 -26.44
CA LEU A 12 12.64 -14.77 -26.97
C LEU A 12 12.29 -13.65 -25.98
N GLY A 13 12.25 -12.40 -26.46
CA GLY A 13 11.81 -11.25 -25.68
C GLY A 13 10.32 -11.01 -25.88
N ILE A 14 9.62 -10.63 -24.80
CA ILE A 14 8.24 -10.16 -24.85
C ILE A 14 8.28 -8.66 -25.16
N ALA A 15 7.54 -8.23 -26.19
CA ALA A 15 7.50 -6.84 -26.62
C ALA A 15 6.38 -6.06 -25.90
N ILE A 16 6.73 -4.88 -25.39
CA ILE A 16 5.79 -3.90 -24.83
C ILE A 16 5.26 -3.03 -25.97
N VAL A 17 3.94 -2.81 -26.03
CA VAL A 17 3.32 -1.91 -26.99
C VAL A 17 3.55 -0.46 -26.56
N MET A 18 4.30 0.30 -27.35
CA MET A 18 4.40 1.77 -27.21
C MET A 18 3.46 2.45 -28.20
N ALA A 19 2.62 3.37 -27.71
CA ALA A 19 1.84 4.27 -28.56
C ALA A 19 2.71 5.42 -29.04
N GLY A 20 2.87 5.58 -30.37
CA GLY A 20 3.71 6.60 -30.98
C GLY A 20 2.98 7.92 -31.22
N CYS A 21 3.64 9.05 -30.91
CA CYS A 21 3.24 10.38 -31.34
C CYS A 21 3.75 10.67 -32.77
N LEU A 22 3.01 11.46 -33.58
CA LEU A 22 3.40 11.84 -34.94
C LEU A 22 3.06 13.31 -35.27
N ILE A 23 4.01 13.97 -35.95
CA ILE A 23 4.18 15.43 -36.13
C ILE A 23 4.69 15.64 -37.57
N ALA A 24 4.29 16.61 -38.39
CA ALA A 24 3.30 17.71 -38.33
C ALA A 24 2.79 17.98 -39.77
N CYS A 25 2.00 19.05 -40.01
CA CYS A 25 2.32 20.07 -41.02
C CYS A 25 1.39 21.30 -40.98
N SER A 26 1.86 22.40 -41.56
CA SER A 26 1.36 23.79 -41.51
C SER A 26 0.60 24.24 -42.77
N GLU A 27 -0.09 25.39 -42.70
CA GLU A 27 0.14 26.60 -43.55
C GLU A 27 -0.88 27.74 -43.25
N ASP A 28 -0.37 28.98 -43.08
CA ASP A 28 -0.78 30.33 -43.58
C ASP A 28 -2.29 30.69 -43.77
N GLU A 29 -2.85 31.91 -43.63
CA GLU A 29 -2.49 33.32 -43.25
C GLU A 29 -3.84 34.15 -43.36
N PRO A 30 -3.95 35.52 -43.31
CA PRO A 30 -3.44 36.54 -42.37
C PRO A 30 -4.48 37.66 -41.97
N SER A 31 -4.01 38.66 -41.18
CA SER A 31 -4.40 40.11 -41.15
C SER A 31 -5.71 40.66 -40.49
N GLU A 32 -5.55 41.30 -39.31
CA GLU A 32 -5.70 42.76 -38.98
C GLU A 32 -6.93 43.65 -39.41
N PRO A 33 -7.16 44.88 -38.84
CA PRO A 33 -6.74 45.46 -37.53
C PRO A 33 -7.76 46.39 -36.78
N ALA A 34 -7.39 46.79 -35.54
CA ALA A 34 -7.52 48.11 -34.84
C ALA A 34 -8.85 48.89 -34.62
N ALA A 35 -9.01 49.43 -33.39
CA ALA A 35 -9.34 50.85 -33.12
C ALA A 35 -9.09 51.25 -31.64
N GLU A 36 -8.60 52.48 -31.38
CA GLU A 36 -8.31 53.07 -30.06
C GLU A 36 -9.42 54.03 -29.56
N MET A 37 -9.51 54.26 -28.23
CA MET A 37 -9.49 55.59 -27.55
C MET A 37 -10.28 55.67 -26.22
N ASN A 38 -9.56 55.64 -25.08
CA ASN A 38 -9.32 56.76 -24.12
C ASN A 38 -10.38 57.89 -23.90
N PRO A 39 -10.32 58.66 -22.79
CA PRO A 39 -10.40 58.33 -21.34
C PRO A 39 -11.31 59.34 -20.57
N THR A 40 -11.34 59.34 -19.21
CA THR A 40 -11.46 60.52 -18.27
C THR A 40 -11.88 60.03 -16.85
N THR A 41 -11.08 60.19 -15.77
CA THR A 41 -11.08 61.26 -14.72
C THR A 41 -12.39 61.38 -13.91
N ASP A 42 -12.44 61.64 -12.59
CA ASP A 42 -11.41 62.17 -11.65
C ASP A 42 -11.81 61.97 -10.16
N GLN A 43 -10.83 62.15 -9.23
CA GLN A 43 -10.93 62.70 -7.85
C GLN A 43 -11.95 62.15 -6.79
N ASP A 44 -11.46 61.65 -5.64
CA ASP A 44 -11.28 62.32 -4.32
C ASP A 44 -12.58 62.41 -3.46
N ALA A 45 -12.59 62.37 -2.11
CA ALA A 45 -11.60 61.99 -1.09
C ALA A 45 -12.27 61.88 0.31
N THR A 46 -11.58 61.26 1.28
CA THR A 46 -11.69 61.44 2.77
C THR A 46 -13.03 61.21 3.51
N GLY A 47 -12.98 60.47 4.64
CA GLY A 47 -13.96 60.65 5.75
C GLY A 47 -14.15 59.45 6.70
N ASP A 48 -13.45 59.47 7.83
CA ASP A 48 -13.68 58.69 9.08
C ASP A 48 -13.74 59.75 10.23
N PRO A 49 -14.33 59.58 11.44
CA PRO A 49 -14.63 58.31 12.14
C PRO A 49 -15.93 58.20 12.99
N ASP A 50 -16.11 57.01 13.59
CA ASP A 50 -16.76 56.69 14.89
C ASP A 50 -18.20 57.20 15.22
N THR A 51 -19.15 56.27 15.48
CA THR A 51 -19.58 55.89 16.86
C THR A 51 -20.82 54.95 16.92
N ASN A 52 -20.81 54.07 17.93
CA ASN A 52 -21.84 53.15 18.44
C ASN A 52 -23.35 53.47 18.23
N GLY A 53 -24.17 52.45 17.95
CA GLY A 53 -25.61 52.46 18.28
C GLY A 53 -26.51 51.46 17.54
N ASP A 54 -26.67 50.26 18.11
CA ASP A 54 -27.79 49.32 17.85
C ASP A 54 -28.84 49.52 18.99
N PRO A 55 -30.16 49.20 18.88
CA PRO A 55 -30.77 48.33 17.87
C PRO A 55 -32.12 48.77 17.25
N ASP A 56 -32.55 47.91 16.31
CA ASP A 56 -33.92 47.44 16.03
C ASP A 56 -34.50 47.72 14.62
N THR A 57 -35.48 46.91 14.27
CA THR A 57 -35.71 46.28 12.97
C THR A 57 -36.72 47.01 12.06
N THR A 58 -36.33 47.21 10.80
CA THR A 58 -37.25 47.29 9.64
C THR A 58 -36.55 46.76 8.39
N GLY A 59 -37.17 45.83 7.65
CA GLY A 59 -36.60 45.28 6.42
C GLY A 59 -37.21 45.85 5.14
N ASP A 60 -36.38 45.90 4.08
CA ASP A 60 -36.74 45.80 2.65
C ASP A 60 -35.46 45.33 1.89
N PRO A 61 -35.46 45.01 0.57
CA PRO A 61 -34.92 43.72 0.16
C PRO A 61 -33.89 43.81 -0.99
N ASP A 62 -32.60 43.75 -0.66
CA ASP A 62 -31.56 43.57 -1.69
C ASP A 62 -31.11 42.10 -1.79
N ALA A 63 -31.48 41.49 -2.91
CA ALA A 63 -31.00 40.19 -3.33
C ALA A 63 -29.64 40.30 -4.03
N ASN A 64 -28.91 39.19 -4.07
CA ASN A 64 -27.71 38.95 -4.89
C ASN A 64 -26.42 39.67 -4.45
N ASN A 65 -25.93 39.29 -3.28
CA ASN A 65 -24.49 39.07 -3.10
C ASN A 65 -24.26 37.56 -2.88
N PRO A 66 -23.57 36.82 -3.77
CA PRO A 66 -23.25 35.41 -3.56
C PRO A 66 -22.07 35.28 -2.58
N GLY A 67 -22.29 35.76 -1.35
CA GLY A 67 -21.30 35.72 -0.28
C GLY A 67 -21.27 34.37 0.41
N SER A 68 -20.08 33.75 0.43
CA SER A 68 -19.62 32.74 1.40
C SER A 68 -20.72 31.93 2.09
N ALA A 69 -21.18 30.87 1.42
CA ALA A 69 -21.85 29.78 2.11
C ALA A 69 -20.78 28.96 2.83
N THR A 70 -20.40 29.36 4.05
CA THR A 70 -19.59 28.51 4.93
C THR A 70 -20.32 27.18 5.13
N VAL A 71 -19.76 26.10 4.59
CA VAL A 71 -20.34 24.77 4.65
C VAL A 71 -20.40 24.33 6.12
N SER A 72 -21.58 24.42 6.72
CA SER A 72 -21.80 24.01 8.10
C SER A 72 -21.88 22.49 8.14
N LEU A 73 -20.91 21.84 8.78
CA LEU A 73 -21.01 20.42 9.09
C LEU A 73 -22.30 20.14 9.89
N PRO A 74 -23.02 19.05 9.59
CA PRO A 74 -23.97 18.50 10.54
C PRO A 74 -23.21 17.98 11.78
N ALA A 75 -23.82 18.14 12.95
CA ALA A 75 -23.26 17.62 14.19
C ALA A 75 -23.09 16.09 14.12
N LEU A 76 -22.07 15.58 14.81
CA LEU A 76 -21.86 14.14 14.97
C LEU A 76 -23.13 13.45 15.50
N PRO A 77 -23.44 12.22 15.06
CA PRO A 77 -24.59 11.46 15.55
C PRO A 77 -24.63 11.38 17.08
N SER A 78 -25.83 11.58 17.64
CA SER A 78 -26.08 11.50 19.08
C SER A 78 -27.31 10.60 19.34
N PRO A 79 -27.13 9.36 19.84
CA PRO A 79 -25.86 8.74 20.21
C PRO A 79 -24.95 8.45 18.98
N PRO A 80 -23.63 8.28 19.20
CA PRO A 80 -22.72 7.79 18.17
C PRO A 80 -23.18 6.45 17.57
N LEU A 81 -22.92 6.27 16.27
CA LEU A 81 -23.21 5.06 15.49
C LEU A 81 -22.37 3.87 15.96
N THR A 82 -21.14 4.11 16.41
CA THR A 82 -20.25 3.09 16.97
C THR A 82 -19.87 3.41 18.41
N SER A 83 -19.68 2.39 19.25
CA SER A 83 -19.15 2.57 20.60
C SER A 83 -17.76 3.20 20.57
N ALA A 84 -17.48 4.12 21.50
CA ALA A 84 -16.14 4.66 21.69
C ALA A 84 -15.13 3.54 22.07
N PRO A 85 -13.84 3.68 21.71
CA PRO A 85 -12.81 2.72 22.13
C PRO A 85 -12.81 2.56 23.66
N GLY A 86 -12.87 1.31 24.11
CA GLY A 86 -12.82 0.95 25.53
C GLY A 86 -11.41 0.58 25.99
N SER A 87 -11.27 0.18 27.26
CA SER A 87 -9.99 -0.22 27.86
C SER A 87 -9.31 -1.43 27.19
N SER A 88 -10.01 -2.16 26.32
CA SER A 88 -9.47 -3.25 25.50
C SER A 88 -8.80 -2.79 24.19
N SER A 89 -9.04 -1.54 23.78
CA SER A 89 -8.38 -0.88 22.64
C SER A 89 -7.14 -0.09 23.03
N GLU A 90 -6.97 0.20 24.33
CA GLU A 90 -5.72 0.79 24.81
C GLU A 90 -4.61 -0.27 24.81
N PRO A 91 -3.43 0.01 24.22
CA PRO A 91 -2.32 -0.93 24.18
C PRO A 91 -1.77 -1.30 25.57
N VAL A 92 -1.09 -2.44 25.65
CA VAL A 92 -0.42 -2.94 26.87
C VAL A 92 1.07 -3.16 26.64
N ALA A 93 1.89 -2.99 27.68
CA ALA A 93 3.35 -3.07 27.54
C ALA A 93 3.82 -4.44 27.03
N GLU A 94 4.57 -4.44 25.93
CA GLU A 94 5.14 -5.65 25.36
C GLU A 94 6.44 -6.01 26.10
N SER A 95 6.63 -7.31 26.40
CA SER A 95 7.89 -7.77 26.98
C SER A 95 9.04 -7.60 25.97
N PRO A 96 10.22 -7.09 26.38
CA PRO A 96 11.37 -6.93 25.50
C PRO A 96 11.91 -8.26 24.95
N ASN A 97 11.39 -9.42 25.39
CA ASN A 97 11.74 -10.71 24.81
C ASN A 97 11.20 -10.92 23.38
N PHE A 98 10.25 -10.09 22.92
CA PHE A 98 9.54 -10.30 21.66
C PHE A 98 9.82 -9.27 20.57
N ASN A 99 10.69 -8.27 20.80
CA ASN A 99 10.99 -7.21 19.83
C ASN A 99 12.46 -6.79 19.79
N THR A 100 12.82 -5.99 18.78
CA THR A 100 14.16 -5.40 18.57
C THR A 100 14.30 -3.97 19.08
N ALA A 101 13.31 -3.42 19.78
CA ALA A 101 13.32 -2.02 20.21
C ALA A 101 14.47 -1.73 21.19
N ILE A 102 15.10 -0.55 21.03
CA ILE A 102 16.19 -0.04 21.86
C ILE A 102 15.82 1.37 22.33
N GLY A 103 15.97 1.65 23.63
CA GLY A 103 15.80 2.99 24.18
C GLY A 103 14.36 3.40 24.52
N PHE A 104 13.37 2.65 24.06
CA PHE A 104 11.95 2.80 24.43
C PHE A 104 11.29 1.44 24.68
N GLY A 105 10.16 1.43 25.37
CA GLY A 105 9.32 0.24 25.54
C GLY A 105 8.21 0.23 24.50
N LEU A 106 7.98 -0.93 23.88
CA LEU A 106 6.83 -1.13 23.00
C LEU A 106 5.55 -1.43 23.77
N GLN A 107 4.44 -1.14 23.12
CA GLN A 107 3.12 -1.66 23.44
C GLN A 107 2.70 -2.71 22.41
N SER A 108 1.77 -3.57 22.78
CA SER A 108 1.06 -4.50 21.89
C SER A 108 -0.45 -4.38 22.08
N ASN A 109 -1.21 -4.72 21.04
CA ASN A 109 -2.67 -4.78 21.11
C ASN A 109 -3.08 -5.96 22.02
N GLN A 110 -4.14 -5.80 22.81
CA GLN A 110 -4.61 -6.86 23.72
C GLN A 110 -5.24 -8.05 23.01
N PHE A 111 -5.66 -7.85 21.76
CA PHE A 111 -6.23 -8.88 20.90
C PHE A 111 -5.19 -9.41 19.93
N ALA A 112 -5.34 -10.66 19.51
CA ALA A 112 -4.69 -11.15 18.32
C ALA A 112 -5.11 -10.27 17.11
N PRO A 113 -4.24 -10.13 16.09
CA PRO A 113 -4.66 -9.67 14.77
C PRO A 113 -5.88 -10.48 14.34
N LEU A 114 -6.86 -9.83 13.70
CA LEU A 114 -7.91 -10.59 13.05
C LEU A 114 -7.26 -11.49 12.00
N SER A 115 -7.64 -12.77 12.01
CA SER A 115 -7.34 -13.65 10.88
C SER A 115 -7.77 -12.95 9.61
N ALA A 116 -6.92 -12.96 8.57
CA ALA A 116 -7.31 -12.47 7.25
C ALA A 116 -8.68 -13.05 6.90
N VAL A 117 -9.57 -12.18 6.43
CA VAL A 117 -11.01 -12.39 6.31
C VAL A 117 -11.30 -13.82 5.87
N VAL A 118 -12.12 -14.54 6.65
CA VAL A 118 -12.66 -15.84 6.26
C VAL A 118 -13.24 -15.68 4.87
N GLU A 119 -12.63 -16.31 3.86
CA GLU A 119 -13.23 -16.44 2.53
C GLU A 119 -14.66 -16.93 2.77
N ASN A 120 -15.67 -16.15 2.34
CA ASN A 120 -17.07 -16.41 2.69
C ASN A 120 -17.38 -17.90 2.51
N ASP A 121 -17.54 -18.63 3.63
CA ASP A 121 -17.55 -20.09 3.62
C ASP A 121 -18.66 -20.57 2.69
N LEU A 122 -18.25 -21.05 1.50
CA LEU A 122 -19.20 -21.48 0.49
C LEU A 122 -20.03 -22.63 1.05
N THR A 123 -21.34 -22.48 0.96
CA THR A 123 -22.25 -23.39 1.62
C THR A 123 -22.56 -24.60 0.75
N ASP A 124 -23.13 -25.63 1.37
CA ASP A 124 -23.70 -26.75 0.63
C ASP A 124 -24.79 -26.32 -0.37
N ALA A 125 -25.49 -25.21 -0.10
CA ALA A 125 -26.46 -24.65 -1.04
C ALA A 125 -25.76 -24.06 -2.28
N ASP A 126 -24.61 -23.41 -2.11
CA ASP A 126 -23.81 -22.86 -3.22
C ASP A 126 -23.25 -23.97 -4.12
N PHE A 127 -22.76 -25.07 -3.54
CA PHE A 127 -22.35 -26.23 -4.33
C PHE A 127 -23.53 -26.86 -5.09
N ASN A 128 -24.69 -26.97 -4.43
CA ASN A 128 -25.89 -27.55 -5.02
C ASN A 128 -26.58 -26.63 -6.07
N ALA A 129 -26.22 -25.34 -6.13
CA ALA A 129 -26.75 -24.39 -7.11
C ALA A 129 -26.18 -24.61 -8.53
N GLY A 130 -25.13 -25.43 -8.67
CA GLY A 130 -24.45 -25.69 -9.95
C GLY A 130 -23.14 -24.94 -10.09
N THR A 131 -22.49 -25.10 -11.25
CA THR A 131 -21.31 -24.30 -11.60
C THR A 131 -21.73 -22.83 -11.78
N PRO A 132 -20.95 -21.86 -11.25
CA PRO A 132 -21.17 -20.45 -11.56
C PRO A 132 -21.18 -20.19 -13.07
N GLU A 133 -21.97 -19.20 -13.49
CA GLU A 133 -21.94 -18.70 -14.87
C GLU A 133 -20.52 -18.22 -15.23
N PRO A 134 -20.04 -18.51 -16.46
CA PRO A 134 -18.71 -18.13 -16.89
C PRO A 134 -18.59 -16.61 -17.03
N GLN A 135 -17.40 -16.08 -16.73
CA GLN A 135 -17.07 -14.69 -17.00
C GLN A 135 -16.42 -14.59 -18.39
N LEU A 136 -17.05 -13.84 -19.28
CA LEU A 136 -16.61 -13.61 -20.65
C LEU A 136 -16.13 -12.17 -20.83
N GLU A 137 -14.86 -11.99 -21.16
CA GLU A 137 -14.27 -10.70 -21.49
C GLU A 137 -13.94 -10.68 -22.99
N ILE A 138 -14.49 -9.71 -23.73
CA ILE A 138 -14.22 -9.48 -25.15
C ILE A 138 -14.11 -7.96 -25.37
N PRO A 139 -13.15 -7.46 -26.18
CA PRO A 139 -13.11 -6.06 -26.59
C PRO A 139 -14.40 -5.59 -27.30
N SER A 140 -14.81 -4.35 -27.05
CA SER A 140 -16.09 -3.79 -27.50
C SER A 140 -16.18 -3.49 -29.01
N ASP A 141 -15.09 -3.63 -29.76
CA ASP A 141 -14.90 -3.23 -31.17
C ASP A 141 -14.89 -4.42 -32.15
N VAL A 142 -15.41 -5.57 -31.73
CA VAL A 142 -15.25 -6.88 -32.39
C VAL A 142 -16.51 -7.37 -33.11
N ASP A 143 -16.32 -8.00 -34.28
CA ASP A 143 -17.34 -8.85 -34.93
C ASP A 143 -17.10 -10.33 -34.55
N PRO A 144 -17.98 -10.95 -33.72
CA PRO A 144 -17.81 -12.32 -33.24
C PRO A 144 -18.04 -13.40 -34.32
N SER A 145 -18.27 -13.02 -35.58
CA SER A 145 -18.27 -13.93 -36.74
C SER A 145 -16.89 -14.05 -37.42
N ILE A 146 -15.90 -13.28 -36.97
CA ILE A 146 -14.53 -13.27 -37.50
C ILE A 146 -13.54 -13.95 -36.53
N ASN A 147 -13.74 -13.76 -35.23
CA ASN A 147 -12.94 -14.35 -34.16
C ASN A 147 -13.83 -14.50 -32.91
N ALA A 148 -13.88 -15.68 -32.30
CA ALA A 148 -14.82 -16.02 -31.23
C ALA A 148 -14.07 -16.53 -29.99
N ALA A 149 -14.43 -16.02 -28.82
CA ALA A 149 -13.74 -16.38 -27.59
C ALA A 149 -13.81 -17.89 -27.31
N PRO A 150 -12.71 -18.50 -26.80
CA PRO A 150 -12.70 -19.91 -26.42
C PRO A 150 -13.62 -20.15 -25.23
N TYR A 151 -14.00 -21.40 -24.99
CA TYR A 151 -14.91 -21.80 -23.91
C TYR A 151 -14.58 -23.19 -23.38
N PHE A 152 -15.22 -23.59 -22.28
CA PHE A 152 -15.10 -24.94 -21.72
C PHE A 152 -16.44 -25.70 -21.85
N GLU A 153 -16.38 -26.98 -22.24
CA GLU A 153 -17.54 -27.88 -22.23
C GLU A 153 -17.45 -28.90 -21.09
N GLY A 154 -18.61 -29.29 -20.54
CA GLY A 154 -18.73 -30.44 -19.64
C GLY A 154 -18.10 -30.28 -18.26
N ILE A 155 -17.55 -29.12 -17.93
CA ILE A 155 -17.02 -28.79 -16.61
C ILE A 155 -18.19 -28.69 -15.60
N GLN A 156 -18.06 -29.35 -14.45
CA GLN A 156 -19.09 -29.46 -13.41
C GLN A 156 -18.50 -29.34 -12.01
N ASN A 157 -19.35 -29.07 -11.02
CA ASN A 157 -18.99 -29.16 -9.60
C ASN A 157 -18.66 -30.62 -9.22
N ILE A 158 -17.62 -30.83 -8.40
CA ILE A 158 -17.13 -32.17 -8.04
C ILE A 158 -17.08 -32.35 -6.53
N GLN A 159 -17.45 -33.54 -6.04
CA GLN A 159 -17.23 -33.93 -4.65
C GLN A 159 -16.08 -34.93 -4.58
N VAL A 160 -15.19 -34.76 -3.59
CA VAL A 160 -14.04 -35.64 -3.32
C VAL A 160 -13.86 -35.79 -1.80
N ALA A 161 -13.35 -36.93 -1.31
CA ALA A 161 -13.01 -37.05 0.11
C ALA A 161 -11.60 -36.48 0.39
N ALA A 162 -11.42 -35.92 1.58
CA ALA A 162 -10.08 -35.56 2.06
C ALA A 162 -9.17 -36.82 2.07
N GLY A 163 -7.96 -36.68 1.55
CA GLY A 163 -7.00 -37.77 1.32
C GLY A 163 -7.10 -38.46 -0.05
N GLU A 164 -8.16 -38.24 -0.83
CA GLU A 164 -8.28 -38.76 -2.20
C GLU A 164 -7.67 -37.79 -3.23
N LEU A 165 -7.05 -38.32 -4.29
CA LEU A 165 -6.53 -37.52 -5.39
C LEU A 165 -7.69 -37.09 -6.33
N LEU A 166 -7.93 -35.79 -6.40
CA LEU A 166 -8.77 -35.17 -7.42
C LEU A 166 -7.93 -34.87 -8.67
N GLU A 167 -8.31 -35.43 -9.82
CA GLU A 167 -7.79 -35.06 -11.13
C GLU A 167 -8.92 -34.47 -12.00
N ILE A 168 -8.70 -33.28 -12.57
CA ILE A 168 -9.64 -32.63 -13.50
C ILE A 168 -8.87 -32.24 -14.76
N VAL A 169 -9.27 -32.78 -15.92
CA VAL A 169 -8.69 -32.40 -17.21
C VAL A 169 -9.50 -31.23 -17.79
N TYR A 170 -8.86 -30.07 -17.86
CA TYR A 170 -9.39 -28.90 -18.55
C TYR A 170 -8.94 -28.94 -20.01
N LYS A 171 -9.91 -28.89 -20.92
CA LYS A 171 -9.67 -28.74 -22.36
C LYS A 171 -10.56 -27.62 -22.89
N PRO A 172 -9.99 -26.50 -23.35
CA PRO A 172 -10.77 -25.42 -23.91
C PRO A 172 -11.09 -25.77 -25.37
N LEU A 173 -12.23 -25.31 -25.84
CA LEU A 173 -12.62 -25.37 -27.24
C LEU A 173 -12.58 -23.96 -27.82
N ASP A 174 -12.07 -23.85 -29.03
CA ASP A 174 -12.01 -22.62 -29.80
C ASP A 174 -12.95 -22.78 -31.01
N PRO A 175 -13.97 -21.92 -31.18
CA PRO A 175 -14.86 -22.00 -32.34
C PRO A 175 -14.14 -21.82 -33.68
N ASP A 176 -13.01 -21.11 -33.70
CA ASP A 176 -12.20 -20.87 -34.90
C ASP A 176 -11.22 -22.02 -35.20
N GLY A 177 -11.15 -23.01 -34.29
CA GLY A 177 -10.41 -24.26 -34.47
C GLY A 177 -8.94 -24.21 -34.05
N GLU A 178 -8.54 -23.14 -33.35
CA GLU A 178 -7.18 -22.97 -32.82
C GLU A 178 -7.01 -23.66 -31.45
N LEU A 179 -5.84 -23.48 -30.82
CA LEU A 179 -5.53 -24.05 -29.50
C LEU A 179 -5.40 -22.93 -28.47
N PRO A 180 -6.40 -22.73 -27.59
CA PRO A 180 -6.38 -21.66 -26.60
C PRO A 180 -5.26 -21.81 -25.57
N GLY A 181 -4.72 -20.67 -25.13
CA GLY A 181 -3.94 -20.58 -23.90
C GLY A 181 -4.82 -20.85 -22.68
N MET A 182 -4.21 -21.28 -21.58
CA MET A 182 -4.94 -21.56 -20.34
C MET A 182 -4.06 -21.37 -19.10
N PHE A 183 -4.61 -20.72 -18.08
CA PHE A 183 -3.99 -20.62 -16.75
C PHE A 183 -5.07 -20.63 -15.63
N PRO A 184 -4.71 -21.09 -14.41
CA PRO A 184 -5.58 -20.97 -13.24
C PRO A 184 -5.49 -19.56 -12.66
N VAL A 185 -6.60 -19.06 -12.10
CA VAL A 185 -6.62 -17.75 -11.41
C VAL A 185 -5.90 -17.83 -10.05
N SER A 186 -6.03 -18.96 -9.35
CA SER A 186 -5.29 -19.31 -8.14
C SER A 186 -5.30 -20.83 -7.94
N LEU A 187 -4.21 -21.43 -7.48
CA LEU A 187 -4.15 -22.87 -7.15
C LEU A 187 -4.28 -23.10 -5.64
N PRO A 188 -5.14 -24.03 -5.18
CA PRO A 188 -5.12 -24.52 -3.80
C PRO A 188 -3.74 -25.03 -3.39
N ARG A 189 -3.38 -24.89 -2.11
CA ARG A 189 -2.07 -25.34 -1.62
C ARG A 189 -1.94 -26.86 -1.79
N GLY A 190 -0.84 -27.26 -2.44
CA GLY A 190 -0.56 -28.66 -2.79
C GLY A 190 -1.16 -29.11 -4.13
N ALA A 191 -1.85 -28.25 -4.87
CA ALA A 191 -2.33 -28.55 -6.21
C ALA A 191 -1.27 -28.29 -7.31
N THR A 192 -1.34 -29.05 -8.40
CA THR A 192 -0.60 -28.78 -9.64
C THR A 192 -1.56 -28.51 -10.80
N PHE A 193 -1.04 -27.89 -11.86
CA PHE A 193 -1.78 -27.61 -13.10
C PHE A 193 -0.90 -27.94 -14.30
N ASP A 194 -0.81 -29.23 -14.57
CA ASP A 194 0.21 -29.81 -15.45
C ASP A 194 -0.20 -29.72 -16.92
N ASP A 195 0.77 -29.41 -17.79
CA ASP A 195 0.55 -29.41 -19.24
C ASP A 195 0.54 -30.85 -19.79
N ASN A 196 -0.51 -31.22 -20.52
CA ASN A 196 -0.60 -32.53 -21.16
C ASN A 196 0.02 -32.54 -22.57
N PHE A 197 0.49 -31.38 -23.08
CA PHE A 197 1.09 -31.17 -24.40
C PHE A 197 0.18 -31.48 -25.60
N ASP A 198 -1.15 -31.50 -25.39
CA ASP A 198 -2.17 -31.80 -26.40
C ASP A 198 -3.30 -30.73 -26.50
N GLY A 199 -3.08 -29.56 -25.89
CA GLY A 199 -4.08 -28.50 -25.74
C GLY A 199 -4.95 -28.63 -24.49
N SER A 200 -4.76 -29.67 -23.67
CA SER A 200 -5.38 -29.79 -22.35
C SER A 200 -4.38 -29.62 -21.20
N LYS A 201 -4.89 -29.31 -20.00
CA LYS A 201 -4.12 -29.25 -18.76
C LYS A 201 -4.82 -30.06 -17.67
N THR A 202 -4.06 -30.72 -16.82
CA THR A 202 -4.62 -31.49 -15.69
C THR A 202 -4.40 -30.75 -14.38
N PHE A 203 -5.49 -30.34 -13.75
CA PHE A 203 -5.50 -29.97 -12.33
C PHE A 203 -5.39 -31.24 -11.49
N ARG A 204 -4.43 -31.29 -10.57
CA ARG A 204 -4.28 -32.37 -9.59
C ARG A 204 -4.26 -31.80 -8.19
N TRP A 205 -5.02 -32.37 -7.28
CA TRP A 205 -5.03 -31.93 -5.88
C TRP A 205 -5.45 -33.07 -4.96
N THR A 206 -4.69 -33.28 -3.88
CA THR A 206 -5.13 -34.11 -2.76
C THR A 206 -5.53 -33.18 -1.60
N PRO A 207 -6.81 -32.84 -1.44
CA PRO A 207 -7.28 -32.06 -0.30
C PRO A 207 -7.10 -32.83 1.01
N LEU A 208 -6.90 -32.12 2.11
CA LEU A 208 -6.71 -32.69 3.45
C LEU A 208 -7.79 -32.19 4.43
N GLN A 209 -7.62 -32.51 5.71
CA GLN A 209 -8.62 -32.28 6.76
C GLN A 209 -9.09 -30.81 6.87
N GLN A 210 -8.19 -29.86 6.64
CA GLN A 210 -8.47 -28.41 6.65
C GLN A 210 -9.27 -27.93 5.42
N ASP A 211 -9.22 -28.69 4.32
CA ASP A 211 -9.81 -28.29 3.04
C ASP A 211 -11.31 -28.65 2.97
N VAL A 212 -11.82 -29.38 3.98
CA VAL A 212 -13.23 -29.78 4.12
C VAL A 212 -14.18 -28.57 4.07
N GLY A 213 -15.29 -28.75 3.37
CA GLY A 213 -16.24 -27.69 3.00
C GLY A 213 -16.35 -27.54 1.49
N VAL A 214 -16.89 -26.41 1.03
CA VAL A 214 -16.90 -26.08 -0.40
C VAL A 214 -15.77 -25.08 -0.67
N ARG A 215 -15.07 -25.27 -1.78
CA ARG A 215 -14.03 -24.36 -2.30
C ARG A 215 -14.35 -24.05 -3.76
N GLU A 216 -14.03 -22.84 -4.21
CA GLU A 216 -14.20 -22.46 -5.62
C GLU A 216 -12.84 -22.33 -6.31
N PHE A 217 -12.73 -22.81 -7.54
CA PHE A 217 -11.50 -22.80 -8.34
C PHE A 217 -11.82 -22.33 -9.75
N ALA A 218 -11.03 -21.39 -10.26
CA ALA A 218 -11.27 -20.71 -11.52
C ALA A 218 -10.13 -20.94 -12.53
N VAL A 219 -10.50 -21.24 -13.77
CA VAL A 219 -9.57 -21.41 -14.90
C VAL A 219 -9.98 -20.49 -16.03
N THR A 220 -9.02 -19.72 -16.55
CA THR A 220 -9.21 -18.83 -17.69
C THR A 220 -8.65 -19.47 -18.95
N ALA A 221 -9.49 -19.65 -19.96
CA ALA A 221 -9.08 -19.87 -21.34
C ALA A 221 -8.85 -18.52 -22.04
N VAL A 222 -7.83 -18.46 -22.89
CA VAL A 222 -7.42 -17.25 -23.61
C VAL A 222 -7.18 -17.57 -25.07
N ASP A 223 -7.79 -16.77 -25.94
CA ASP A 223 -7.67 -16.85 -27.38
C ASP A 223 -6.20 -16.70 -27.85
N PRO A 224 -5.73 -17.51 -28.81
CA PRO A 224 -4.33 -17.51 -29.24
C PRO A 224 -3.99 -16.39 -30.26
N GLN A 225 -4.96 -15.82 -30.97
CA GLN A 225 -4.79 -14.66 -31.84
C GLN A 225 -4.90 -13.33 -31.07
N ASN A 226 -5.78 -13.25 -30.06
CA ASN A 226 -6.00 -12.04 -29.28
C ASN A 226 -6.24 -12.33 -27.78
N ALA A 227 -5.18 -12.20 -26.98
CA ALA A 227 -5.20 -12.48 -25.54
C ALA A 227 -6.09 -11.56 -24.67
N ALA A 228 -6.87 -10.65 -25.26
CA ALA A 228 -7.94 -9.91 -24.61
C ALA A 228 -9.29 -10.68 -24.60
N TYR A 229 -9.44 -11.75 -25.39
CA TYR A 229 -10.63 -12.59 -25.42
C TYR A 229 -10.44 -13.69 -24.37
N ARG A 230 -11.25 -13.65 -23.31
CA ARG A 230 -11.05 -14.48 -22.12
C ARG A 230 -12.36 -15.10 -21.66
N TYR A 231 -12.29 -16.38 -21.30
CA TYR A 231 -13.40 -17.12 -20.74
C TYR A 231 -12.94 -17.77 -19.44
N THR A 232 -13.41 -17.26 -18.32
CA THR A 232 -13.11 -17.78 -16.99
C THR A 232 -14.26 -18.63 -16.50
N GLN A 233 -14.00 -19.92 -16.29
CA GLN A 233 -14.96 -20.86 -15.71
C GLN A 233 -14.58 -21.15 -14.26
N ASN A 234 -15.53 -20.94 -13.36
CA ASN A 234 -15.41 -21.35 -11.96
C ASN A 234 -16.04 -22.75 -11.78
N ILE A 235 -15.45 -23.57 -10.92
CA ILE A 235 -16.04 -24.80 -10.39
C ILE A 235 -16.08 -24.76 -8.87
N ARG A 236 -17.08 -25.42 -8.29
CA ARG A 236 -17.12 -25.68 -6.85
C ARG A 236 -16.71 -27.12 -6.57
N ILE A 237 -15.74 -27.28 -5.67
CA ILE A 237 -15.26 -28.57 -5.18
C ILE A 237 -15.80 -28.72 -3.75
N ARG A 238 -16.61 -29.75 -3.48
CA ARG A 238 -17.01 -30.13 -2.12
C ARG A 238 -16.05 -31.18 -1.59
N ILE A 239 -15.27 -30.82 -0.59
CA ILE A 239 -14.37 -31.71 0.11
C ILE A 239 -15.12 -32.26 1.32
N VAL A 240 -15.30 -33.58 1.38
CA VAL A 240 -15.95 -34.27 2.49
C VAL A 240 -14.96 -35.05 3.35
N LEU A 241 -15.31 -35.30 4.60
CA LEU A 241 -14.58 -36.24 5.44
C LEU A 241 -14.74 -37.68 4.90
N PRO A 242 -13.66 -38.47 4.78
CA PRO A 242 -13.77 -39.91 4.54
C PRO A 242 -14.41 -40.61 5.74
N ALA A 243 -14.96 -41.81 5.53
CA ALA A 243 -15.62 -42.58 6.58
C ALA A 243 -14.68 -43.02 7.73
N ASP A 244 -13.38 -43.10 7.46
CA ASP A 244 -12.30 -43.28 8.44
C ASP A 244 -11.30 -42.13 8.24
N PRO A 245 -11.30 -41.10 9.10
CA PRO A 245 -10.36 -39.97 9.01
C PRO A 245 -8.88 -40.38 9.11
N SER A 246 -8.56 -41.58 9.60
CA SER A 246 -7.16 -42.04 9.66
C SER A 246 -6.57 -42.43 8.29
N THR A 247 -7.39 -42.47 7.23
CA THR A 247 -6.90 -42.65 5.84
C THR A 247 -6.41 -41.35 5.20
N ILE A 248 -6.64 -40.20 5.82
CA ILE A 248 -6.08 -38.91 5.36
C ILE A 248 -4.56 -38.96 5.60
N PRO A 249 -3.71 -38.77 4.57
CA PRO A 249 -2.26 -38.77 4.75
C PRO A 249 -1.82 -37.71 5.76
N ASN A 250 -1.00 -38.10 6.74
CA ASN A 250 -0.32 -37.15 7.62
C ASN A 250 0.95 -36.67 6.90
N GLU A 251 1.05 -35.37 6.67
CA GLU A 251 2.19 -34.73 6.01
C GLU A 251 3.14 -34.11 7.04
N ALA A 252 4.37 -33.78 6.64
CA ALA A 252 5.27 -33.04 7.52
C ALA A 252 4.91 -31.54 7.51
N PRO A 253 4.88 -30.85 8.67
CA PRO A 253 4.65 -29.42 8.71
C PRO A 253 5.80 -28.69 8.04
N PHE A 254 5.51 -27.53 7.47
CA PHE A 254 6.51 -26.66 6.85
C PHE A 254 6.45 -25.28 7.49
N LEU A 255 7.49 -24.49 7.29
CA LEU A 255 7.56 -23.15 7.86
C LEU A 255 6.55 -22.26 7.13
N ALA A 256 5.69 -21.54 7.87
CA ALA A 256 4.96 -20.41 7.33
C ALA A 256 5.98 -19.50 6.66
N ARG A 257 5.74 -19.17 5.38
CA ARG A 257 6.76 -18.60 4.48
C ARG A 257 7.51 -17.45 5.15
N LEU A 258 8.74 -17.72 5.60
CA LEU A 258 9.69 -16.65 5.87
C LEU A 258 9.98 -15.95 4.54
N PRO A 259 10.15 -14.62 4.52
CA PRO A 259 10.41 -13.92 3.28
C PRO A 259 11.66 -14.49 2.59
N ASP A 260 11.58 -14.69 1.26
CA ASP A 260 12.60 -15.37 0.44
C ASP A 260 13.92 -14.56 0.29
N PHE A 261 14.31 -13.79 1.29
CA PHE A 261 15.42 -12.85 1.26
C PHE A 261 16.29 -12.91 2.52
N ALA A 262 17.59 -12.71 2.31
CA ALA A 262 18.57 -12.70 3.39
C ALA A 262 18.44 -11.42 4.23
N TYR A 263 18.68 -11.55 5.54
CA TYR A 263 18.70 -10.45 6.48
C TYR A 263 20.13 -10.01 6.79
N THR A 264 20.31 -8.70 6.93
CA THR A 264 21.57 -8.08 7.37
C THR A 264 21.34 -7.45 8.73
N VAL A 265 22.05 -7.94 9.75
CA VAL A 265 21.94 -7.45 11.15
C VAL A 265 23.32 -7.01 11.62
N ARG A 266 23.45 -6.48 12.84
CA ARG A 266 24.75 -6.10 13.41
C ARG A 266 25.09 -6.88 14.68
N VAL A 267 26.40 -6.96 14.95
CA VAL A 267 26.92 -7.23 16.29
C VAL A 267 26.33 -6.21 17.26
N GLY A 268 25.88 -6.68 18.43
CA GLY A 268 25.33 -5.84 19.52
C GLY A 268 23.84 -5.50 19.40
N ASP A 269 23.26 -5.59 18.20
CA ASP A 269 21.84 -5.31 17.99
C ASP A 269 20.96 -6.54 18.35
N PRO A 270 19.78 -6.34 18.98
CA PRO A 270 18.83 -7.42 19.20
C PRO A 270 18.23 -7.88 17.87
N VAL A 271 18.22 -9.19 17.66
CA VAL A 271 17.58 -9.86 16.52
C VAL A 271 16.36 -10.60 17.04
N VAL A 272 15.23 -10.42 16.36
CA VAL A 272 13.97 -11.14 16.63
C VAL A 272 13.46 -11.79 15.35
N ILE A 273 13.04 -13.04 15.44
CA ILE A 273 12.47 -13.78 14.32
C ILE A 273 11.21 -14.48 14.77
N GLU A 274 10.11 -14.20 14.08
CA GLU A 274 8.86 -14.93 14.26
C GLU A 274 8.86 -16.16 13.35
N LEU A 275 8.54 -17.31 13.93
CA LEU A 275 8.57 -18.62 13.30
C LEU A 275 7.25 -19.31 13.61
N SER A 276 6.42 -19.59 12.61
CA SER A 276 5.24 -20.43 12.76
C SER A 276 5.30 -21.61 11.81
N GLY A 277 4.90 -22.78 12.29
CA GLY A 277 4.66 -23.91 11.42
C GLY A 277 3.25 -23.88 10.85
N ILE A 278 3.11 -24.32 9.60
CA ILE A 278 1.82 -24.68 9.02
C ILE A 278 1.85 -26.19 8.80
N ASP A 279 0.88 -26.87 9.38
CA ASP A 279 0.56 -28.25 9.03
C ASP A 279 -0.72 -28.28 8.22
N ARG A 280 -0.77 -29.04 7.11
CA ARG A 280 -2.00 -29.21 6.31
C ARG A 280 -2.98 -30.18 6.98
N ASN A 281 -2.51 -30.96 7.95
CA ASN A 281 -3.31 -31.80 8.82
C ASN A 281 -3.89 -31.03 10.02
N ASN A 282 -3.57 -29.74 10.15
CA ASN A 282 -4.07 -28.82 11.19
C ASN A 282 -3.71 -29.25 12.63
N THR A 283 -2.58 -29.93 12.79
CA THR A 283 -1.83 -30.05 14.05
C THR A 283 -1.09 -28.74 14.35
N THR A 284 -0.59 -28.54 15.58
CA THR A 284 0.26 -27.37 15.89
C THR A 284 1.73 -27.80 15.85
N PRO A 285 2.53 -27.38 14.85
CA PRO A 285 3.89 -27.89 14.72
C PRO A 285 4.79 -27.46 15.88
N ILE A 286 5.65 -28.39 16.31
CA ILE A 286 6.71 -28.09 17.27
C ILE A 286 7.87 -27.48 16.49
N VAL A 287 8.23 -26.24 16.84
CA VAL A 287 9.38 -25.53 16.25
C VAL A 287 10.62 -25.71 17.14
N GLU A 288 11.68 -26.28 16.58
CA GLU A 288 12.97 -26.51 17.25
C GLU A 288 14.10 -25.86 16.44
N ILE A 289 15.17 -25.42 17.12
CA ILE A 289 16.39 -24.92 16.46
C ILE A 289 17.60 -25.61 17.12
N PRO A 290 18.09 -26.73 16.58
CA PRO A 290 19.16 -27.52 17.23
C PRO A 290 20.48 -26.76 17.39
N ASN A 291 20.69 -25.68 16.62
CA ASN A 291 21.90 -24.87 16.60
C ASN A 291 21.65 -23.41 17.02
N LEU A 292 20.84 -23.20 18.08
CA LEU A 292 20.60 -21.87 18.66
C LEU A 292 21.89 -21.06 18.87
N PRO A 293 21.90 -19.74 18.54
CA PRO A 293 23.00 -18.85 18.87
C PRO A 293 23.25 -18.79 20.40
N PRO A 294 24.50 -18.52 20.83
CA PRO A 294 24.80 -18.33 22.25
C PRO A 294 23.92 -17.23 22.90
N GLY A 295 23.22 -17.59 23.97
CA GLY A 295 22.30 -16.67 24.66
C GLY A 295 20.94 -16.46 23.98
N ALA A 296 20.63 -17.20 22.92
CA ALA A 296 19.32 -17.16 22.29
C ALA A 296 18.22 -17.77 23.15
N ILE A 297 17.00 -17.24 23.00
CA ILE A 297 15.77 -17.76 23.60
C ILE A 297 14.73 -18.00 22.50
N LEU A 298 13.97 -19.08 22.61
CA LEU A 298 12.84 -19.41 21.72
C LEU A 298 11.59 -19.55 22.61
N ASN A 299 10.65 -18.63 22.48
CA ASN A 299 9.43 -18.58 23.30
C ASN A 299 8.18 -18.72 22.41
N ALA A 300 7.08 -19.26 22.93
CA ALA A 300 5.78 -19.11 22.26
C ALA A 300 5.35 -17.62 22.27
N HIS A 301 4.71 -17.16 21.20
CA HIS A 301 4.19 -15.80 21.08
C HIS A 301 2.99 -15.61 22.03
N PRO A 302 2.91 -14.52 22.82
CA PRO A 302 1.92 -14.38 23.89
C PRO A 302 0.46 -14.32 23.41
N LEU A 303 0.23 -13.89 22.15
CA LEU A 303 -1.11 -13.66 21.60
C LEU A 303 -1.43 -14.48 20.33
N ARG A 304 -0.50 -15.32 19.85
CA ARG A 304 -0.67 -16.07 18.58
C ARG A 304 -0.25 -17.51 18.77
N SER A 305 -1.24 -18.41 18.79
CA SER A 305 -0.98 -19.86 18.86
C SER A 305 -0.17 -20.32 17.65
N GLY A 306 0.72 -21.30 17.84
CA GLY A 306 1.58 -21.83 16.77
C GLY A 306 2.68 -20.89 16.28
N VAL A 307 2.78 -19.65 16.79
CA VAL A 307 3.89 -18.73 16.53
C VAL A 307 4.89 -18.81 17.67
N PHE A 308 6.16 -18.97 17.33
CA PHE A 308 7.32 -18.92 18.23
C PHE A 308 8.20 -17.73 17.86
N VAL A 309 8.86 -17.16 18.85
CA VAL A 309 9.73 -15.99 18.70
C VAL A 309 11.12 -16.34 19.18
N LEU A 310 12.06 -16.38 18.23
CA LEU A 310 13.49 -16.47 18.50
C LEU A 310 14.01 -15.06 18.79
N LYS A 311 14.68 -14.86 19.93
CA LYS A 311 15.44 -13.64 20.22
C LYS A 311 16.88 -13.94 20.61
N PHE A 312 17.84 -13.17 20.08
CA PHE A 312 19.24 -13.21 20.47
C PHE A 312 19.97 -11.88 20.18
N VAL A 313 21.23 -11.77 20.59
CA VAL A 313 22.11 -10.62 20.28
C VAL A 313 23.41 -11.18 19.69
N PRO A 314 23.77 -10.89 18.42
CA PRO A 314 25.02 -11.37 17.84
C PRO A 314 26.23 -10.72 18.51
N THR A 315 27.26 -11.52 18.83
CA THR A 315 28.48 -11.04 19.51
C THR A 315 29.71 -10.97 18.60
N ALA A 316 29.63 -11.50 17.38
CA ALA A 316 30.69 -11.46 16.37
C ALA A 316 30.09 -11.37 14.96
N ALA A 317 30.80 -10.70 14.05
CA ALA A 317 30.41 -10.59 12.65
C ALA A 317 30.70 -11.89 11.89
N GLY A 318 29.91 -12.17 10.85
CA GLY A 318 29.96 -13.40 10.06
C GLY A 318 28.58 -13.87 9.62
N ASN A 319 28.50 -15.02 8.94
CA ASN A 319 27.23 -15.60 8.53
C ASN A 319 26.73 -16.58 9.60
N LEU A 320 25.49 -16.41 10.01
CA LEU A 320 24.76 -17.30 10.89
C LEU A 320 23.78 -18.13 10.05
N ASN A 321 23.91 -19.45 10.10
CA ASN A 321 23.00 -20.40 9.48
C ASN A 321 22.21 -21.11 10.58
N LEU A 322 20.93 -20.79 10.73
CA LEU A 322 20.00 -21.45 11.64
C LEU A 322 19.34 -22.63 10.93
N GLN A 323 19.17 -23.73 11.65
CA GLN A 323 18.43 -24.91 11.17
C GLN A 323 17.09 -24.93 11.88
N VAL A 324 16.04 -24.41 11.23
CA VAL A 324 14.68 -24.43 11.79
C VAL A 324 14.10 -25.81 11.50
N GLN A 325 13.81 -26.57 12.55
CA GLN A 325 13.13 -27.86 12.45
C GLN A 325 11.67 -27.68 12.82
N LEU A 326 10.78 -28.17 11.97
CA LEU A 326 9.37 -28.30 12.25
C LEU A 326 9.04 -29.78 12.35
N ARG A 327 8.40 -30.18 13.44
CA ARG A 327 8.02 -31.55 13.74
C ARG A 327 6.52 -31.62 13.92
N ASP A 328 5.88 -32.61 13.30
CA ASP A 328 4.45 -32.85 13.53
C ASP A 328 4.20 -33.26 15.00
N GLU A 329 3.04 -32.87 15.52
CA GLU A 329 2.59 -33.17 16.88
C GLU A 329 2.11 -34.63 17.01
N MET A 330 1.52 -35.21 15.95
CA MET A 330 0.98 -36.57 15.97
C MET A 330 2.02 -37.64 15.60
N ASP A 331 2.89 -37.36 14.62
CA ASP A 331 4.00 -38.22 14.21
C ASP A 331 5.34 -37.48 14.25
N ALA A 332 6.06 -37.66 15.37
CA ALA A 332 7.37 -37.06 15.60
C ALA A 332 8.47 -37.47 14.59
N THR A 333 8.21 -38.42 13.68
CA THR A 333 9.13 -38.79 12.58
C THR A 333 8.97 -37.89 11.34
N LEU A 334 7.84 -37.18 11.21
CA LEU A 334 7.60 -36.21 10.16
C LEU A 334 8.27 -34.88 10.55
N ILE A 335 9.37 -34.56 9.86
CA ILE A 335 10.22 -33.40 10.15
C ILE A 335 10.59 -32.67 8.87
N THR A 336 10.34 -31.36 8.82
CA THR A 336 10.90 -30.46 7.80
C THR A 336 12.06 -29.68 8.39
N ASN A 337 13.14 -29.51 7.60
CA ASN A 337 14.32 -28.76 8.01
C ASN A 337 14.50 -27.57 7.05
N GLU A 338 14.26 -26.35 7.54
CA GLU A 338 14.41 -25.13 6.76
C GLU A 338 15.68 -24.34 7.21
N PRO A 339 16.67 -24.15 6.31
CA PRO A 339 17.85 -23.37 6.62
C PRO A 339 17.57 -21.87 6.50
N PHE A 340 17.77 -21.13 7.59
CA PHE A 340 17.62 -19.67 7.60
C PHE A 340 18.98 -18.97 7.76
N ASN A 341 19.29 -18.03 6.87
CA ASN A 341 20.60 -17.38 6.81
C ASN A 341 20.53 -15.89 7.18
N ILE A 342 21.42 -15.47 8.08
CA ILE A 342 21.58 -14.08 8.51
C ILE A 342 23.04 -13.67 8.32
N THR A 343 23.26 -12.50 7.72
CA THR A 343 24.58 -11.87 7.64
C THR A 343 24.73 -10.90 8.81
N VAL A 344 25.67 -11.16 9.72
CA VAL A 344 25.99 -10.29 10.85
C VAL A 344 27.15 -9.39 10.48
N GLN A 345 26.91 -8.08 10.44
CA GLN A 345 27.90 -7.04 10.17
C GLN A 345 28.50 -6.47 11.46
N PRO A 346 29.65 -5.77 11.41
CA PRO A 346 30.17 -5.00 12.54
C PRO A 346 29.19 -3.93 13.05
N GLN A 347 29.29 -3.54 14.33
CA GLN A 347 28.42 -2.53 14.96
C GLN A 347 28.38 -1.18 14.22
N ASN A 348 29.48 -0.78 13.57
CA ASN A 348 29.59 0.49 12.84
C ASN A 348 29.07 0.43 11.39
N TYR A 349 28.35 -0.63 11.02
CA TYR A 349 27.72 -0.80 9.72
C TYR A 349 26.35 -0.08 9.65
N PRO A 350 25.89 0.34 8.46
CA PRO A 350 26.70 0.65 7.29
C PRO A 350 27.58 1.88 7.57
N VAL A 351 28.82 1.88 7.06
CA VAL A 351 29.69 3.07 7.16
C VAL A 351 29.21 4.09 6.14
N ARG A 352 28.62 5.18 6.62
CA ARG A 352 28.01 6.24 5.81
C ARG A 352 28.77 7.55 5.92
N ASN A 353 29.17 8.13 4.79
CA ASN A 353 30.02 9.33 4.73
C ASN A 353 29.19 10.62 4.62
N GLY A 354 29.78 11.76 5.00
CA GLY A 354 29.13 13.07 4.90
C GLY A 354 28.09 13.35 6.00
N SER A 355 27.30 14.41 5.80
CA SER A 355 26.21 14.80 6.72
C SER A 355 24.94 14.00 6.44
N ARG A 356 24.09 13.82 7.45
CA ARG A 356 22.81 13.08 7.32
C ARG A 356 21.79 13.90 6.54
N LEU A 357 20.84 13.21 5.89
CA LEU A 357 19.88 13.88 4.99
C LEU A 357 19.00 14.90 5.74
N LYS A 358 18.48 14.55 6.92
CA LYS A 358 17.73 15.46 7.80
C LYS A 358 18.49 16.72 8.20
N ASP A 359 19.80 16.64 8.45
CA ASP A 359 20.60 17.78 8.90
C ASP A 359 20.75 18.79 7.75
N LEU A 360 21.01 18.27 6.54
CA LEU A 360 21.11 19.08 5.33
C LEU A 360 19.78 19.71 4.94
N ALA A 361 18.67 18.95 5.00
CA ALA A 361 17.33 19.46 4.71
C ALA A 361 16.84 20.49 5.75
N SER A 362 17.13 20.27 7.04
CA SER A 362 16.85 21.25 8.10
C SER A 362 17.58 22.57 7.87
N GLY A 363 18.81 22.53 7.34
CA GLY A 363 19.55 23.70 6.87
C GLY A 363 18.91 24.46 5.70
N ARG A 364 17.91 23.87 5.03
CA ARG A 364 17.07 24.47 3.98
C ARG A 364 15.63 24.75 4.44
N SER A 365 15.35 24.59 5.74
CA SER A 365 14.01 24.71 6.33
C SER A 365 12.95 23.77 5.73
N ILE A 366 13.38 22.59 5.29
CA ILE A 366 12.52 21.52 4.73
C ILE A 366 12.66 20.26 5.58
N LEU A 367 11.54 19.56 5.79
CA LEU A 367 11.52 18.25 6.42
C LEU A 367 11.97 17.16 5.43
N PHE A 368 12.74 16.18 5.92
CA PHE A 368 13.15 15.01 5.16
C PHE A 368 12.69 13.75 5.87
N GLY A 369 11.76 13.02 5.25
CA GLY A 369 11.02 11.94 5.88
C GLY A 369 11.07 10.60 5.16
N TYR A 370 10.48 9.60 5.81
CA TYR A 370 10.29 8.27 5.24
C TYR A 370 8.94 7.68 5.68
N ALA A 371 8.35 6.82 4.84
CA ALA A 371 7.30 5.91 5.31
C ALA A 371 7.92 4.75 6.10
N SER A 372 7.46 4.57 7.33
CA SER A 372 7.90 3.50 8.21
C SER A 372 7.14 2.21 7.95
N LEU A 373 7.91 1.14 7.74
CA LEU A 373 7.43 -0.24 7.69
C LEU A 373 6.63 -0.55 8.96
N GLN A 374 5.44 -1.10 8.79
CA GLN A 374 4.62 -1.58 9.89
C GLN A 374 5.33 -2.74 10.63
N ASN A 375 5.36 -2.68 11.96
CA ASN A 375 6.02 -3.69 12.80
C ASN A 375 7.49 -3.95 12.45
N TYR A 376 8.24 -2.92 12.04
CA TYR A 376 9.70 -3.02 11.82
C TYR A 376 10.43 -3.61 13.02
N TYR A 377 9.95 -3.36 14.24
CA TYR A 377 10.55 -3.85 15.48
C TYR A 377 10.39 -5.36 15.71
N HIS A 378 9.52 -6.05 14.97
CA HIS A 378 9.42 -7.51 14.95
C HIS A 378 10.21 -8.15 13.78
N GLN A 379 10.93 -7.35 12.99
CA GLN A 379 11.83 -7.84 11.93
C GLN A 379 13.21 -8.22 12.49
N PRO A 380 13.92 -9.20 11.89
CA PRO A 380 15.27 -9.61 12.32
C PRO A 380 16.32 -8.50 12.34
N ASP A 381 16.18 -7.51 11.47
CA ASP A 381 17.05 -6.34 11.32
C ASP A 381 16.39 -5.04 11.82
N GLY A 382 15.28 -5.13 12.57
CA GLY A 382 14.50 -3.98 13.03
C GLY A 382 15.31 -2.93 13.81
N ALA A 383 16.31 -3.35 14.58
CA ALA A 383 17.24 -2.45 15.27
C ALA A 383 18.17 -1.67 14.31
N LEU A 384 18.61 -2.31 13.22
CA LEU A 384 19.41 -1.65 12.17
C LEU A 384 18.53 -0.70 11.35
N TYR A 385 17.32 -1.13 11.00
CA TYR A 385 16.31 -0.29 10.35
C TYR A 385 16.04 0.99 11.16
N ALA A 386 15.75 0.84 12.46
CA ALA A 386 15.46 1.94 13.37
C ALA A 386 16.64 2.92 13.53
N ASP A 387 17.86 2.42 13.71
CA ASP A 387 19.06 3.26 13.83
C ASP A 387 19.39 4.03 12.53
N ILE A 388 19.18 3.41 11.37
CA ILE A 388 19.32 4.11 10.08
C ILE A 388 18.27 5.21 9.95
N ALA A 389 17.01 4.90 10.25
CA ALA A 389 15.91 5.86 10.20
C ALA A 389 16.14 7.06 11.15
N ALA A 390 16.48 6.78 12.41
CA ALA A 390 16.79 7.77 13.44
C ALA A 390 17.94 8.71 13.05
N GLN A 391 18.92 8.22 12.28
CA GLN A 391 20.03 9.03 11.81
C GLN A 391 19.69 9.91 10.60
N GLU A 392 18.86 9.44 9.65
CA GLU A 392 18.67 10.12 8.35
C GLU A 392 17.42 11.02 8.26
N TYR A 393 16.37 10.80 9.06
CA TYR A 393 15.07 11.46 8.88
C TYR A 393 14.61 12.30 10.09
N ASN A 394 13.80 13.33 9.84
CA ASN A 394 13.14 14.17 10.84
C ASN A 394 11.61 14.29 10.63
N LEU A 395 11.05 13.47 9.74
CA LEU A 395 9.64 13.29 9.50
C LEU A 395 9.37 11.79 9.27
N VAL A 396 8.22 11.29 9.69
CA VAL A 396 7.82 9.90 9.45
C VAL A 396 6.32 9.77 9.20
N SER A 397 5.95 8.96 8.21
CA SER A 397 4.58 8.48 8.03
C SER A 397 4.46 7.00 8.36
N PRO A 398 3.33 6.53 8.90
CA PRO A 398 3.02 5.10 8.94
C PRO A 398 2.63 4.60 7.54
N GLU A 399 3.35 3.61 7.00
CA GLU A 399 3.01 3.00 5.69
C GLU A 399 1.65 2.27 5.72
N GLY A 400 1.24 1.80 6.91
CA GLY A 400 0.01 1.03 7.11
C GLY A 400 -0.71 1.21 8.44
N SER A 401 -0.03 1.51 9.55
CA SER A 401 -0.65 1.42 10.89
C SER A 401 -1.76 2.42 11.21
N MET A 402 -1.91 3.51 10.42
CA MET A 402 -3.05 4.43 10.52
C MET A 402 -4.15 4.19 9.47
N LYS A 403 -3.98 3.26 8.53
CA LYS A 403 -5.02 2.93 7.53
C LYS A 403 -6.25 2.33 8.20
N MET A 404 -7.44 2.67 7.69
CA MET A 404 -8.71 2.40 8.37
C MET A 404 -8.92 0.92 8.74
N GLU A 405 -8.60 -0.02 7.86
CA GLU A 405 -8.72 -1.46 8.13
C GLU A 405 -7.80 -1.95 9.26
N ILE A 406 -6.64 -1.30 9.46
CA ILE A 406 -5.62 -1.69 10.43
C ILE A 406 -5.94 -1.08 11.79
N ILE A 407 -6.19 0.24 11.84
CA ILE A 407 -6.37 0.96 13.10
C ILE A 407 -7.79 0.82 13.66
N ASN A 408 -8.79 0.53 12.82
CA ASN A 408 -10.20 0.40 13.23
C ASN A 408 -10.88 -0.85 12.61
N PRO A 409 -10.37 -2.06 12.88
CA PRO A 409 -10.74 -3.28 12.16
C PRO A 409 -12.19 -3.75 12.40
N LEU A 410 -12.82 -3.37 13.52
CA LEU A 410 -14.23 -3.66 13.84
C LEU A 410 -14.92 -2.43 14.44
N PRO A 411 -16.27 -2.32 14.37
CA PRO A 411 -17.00 -1.19 14.95
C PRO A 411 -16.64 -0.99 16.44
N GLY A 412 -16.08 0.18 16.76
CA GLY A 412 -15.66 0.53 18.13
C GLY A 412 -14.42 -0.19 18.68
N ARG A 413 -13.82 -1.14 17.95
CA ARG A 413 -12.47 -1.67 18.26
C ARG A 413 -11.44 -0.89 17.46
N TYR A 414 -10.50 -0.32 18.19
CA TYR A 414 -9.26 0.24 17.65
C TYR A 414 -8.06 -0.56 18.13
N ASP A 415 -7.06 -0.67 17.28
CA ASP A 415 -5.82 -1.43 17.49
C ASP A 415 -4.63 -0.44 17.42
N PHE A 416 -4.49 0.40 18.46
CA PHE A 416 -3.61 1.58 18.44
C PHE A 416 -2.10 1.27 18.57
N ALA A 417 -1.69 0.07 18.98
CA ALA A 417 -0.32 -0.20 19.41
C ALA A 417 0.76 0.15 18.37
N ASP A 418 0.56 -0.24 17.11
CA ASP A 418 1.53 -0.01 16.03
C ASP A 418 1.72 1.49 15.74
N THR A 419 0.67 2.29 15.95
CA THR A 419 0.71 3.75 15.79
C THR A 419 1.35 4.42 17.01
N ASP A 420 0.93 4.06 18.22
CA ASP A 420 1.50 4.57 19.48
C ASP A 420 3.01 4.27 19.57
N ASN A 421 3.45 3.09 19.10
CA ASN A 421 4.86 2.70 19.02
C ASN A 421 5.66 3.57 18.04
N LEU A 422 5.09 3.89 16.87
CA LEU A 422 5.76 4.75 15.88
C LEU A 422 5.87 6.20 16.39
N ILE A 423 4.82 6.71 17.04
CA ILE A 423 4.83 8.04 17.68
C ILE A 423 5.86 8.09 18.82
N ALA A 424 5.98 7.03 19.63
CA ALA A 424 7.01 6.95 20.67
C ALA A 424 8.43 6.98 20.09
N PHE A 425 8.67 6.27 18.99
CA PHE A 425 9.94 6.32 18.25
C PHE A 425 10.21 7.72 17.65
N ALA A 426 9.20 8.34 17.02
CA ALA A 426 9.31 9.69 16.46
C ALA A 426 9.69 10.72 17.53
N LYS A 427 9.00 10.70 18.69
CA LYS A 427 9.31 11.53 19.86
C LYS A 427 10.73 11.32 20.39
N LEU A 428 11.18 10.06 20.51
CA LEU A 428 12.52 9.73 20.99
C LEU A 428 13.63 10.32 20.09
N HIS A 429 13.38 10.41 18.78
CA HIS A 429 14.37 10.85 17.80
C HIS A 429 14.13 12.24 17.22
N GLY A 430 13.14 12.97 17.73
CA GLY A 430 12.83 14.34 17.30
C GLY A 430 12.27 14.44 15.88
N MET A 431 11.48 13.44 15.46
CA MET A 431 10.76 13.45 14.18
C MET A 431 9.36 14.04 14.36
N GLN A 432 8.87 14.77 13.35
CA GLN A 432 7.43 15.02 13.20
C GLN A 432 6.74 13.77 12.63
N VAL A 433 5.42 13.66 12.84
CA VAL A 433 4.61 12.57 12.28
C VAL A 433 3.60 13.14 11.28
N HIS A 434 3.55 12.53 10.10
CA HIS A 434 2.57 12.80 9.05
C HIS A 434 1.62 11.61 8.95
N GLY A 435 0.40 11.78 9.45
CA GLY A 435 -0.63 10.74 9.50
C GLY A 435 -1.22 10.45 8.12
N HIS A 436 -1.27 9.16 7.77
CA HIS A 436 -1.62 8.69 6.44
C HIS A 436 -2.47 7.41 6.47
N PRO A 437 -3.65 7.39 5.83
CA PRO A 437 -4.56 8.49 5.54
C PRO A 437 -5.89 8.33 6.31
N LEU A 438 -6.63 9.43 6.48
CA LEU A 438 -7.92 9.40 7.20
C LEU A 438 -9.08 8.86 6.34
N VAL A 439 -9.09 9.17 5.04
CA VAL A 439 -10.08 8.70 4.07
C VAL A 439 -9.37 8.25 2.80
N TRP A 440 -9.66 7.03 2.35
CA TRP A 440 -9.16 6.47 1.09
C TRP A 440 -10.20 5.55 0.47
N TYR A 441 -10.08 5.23 -0.82
CA TYR A 441 -10.98 4.30 -1.51
C TYR A 441 -10.56 2.82 -1.36
N ARG A 442 -9.41 2.56 -0.72
CA ARG A 442 -8.84 1.24 -0.45
C ARG A 442 -8.60 1.06 1.04
N GLN A 443 -8.40 -0.19 1.46
CA GLN A 443 -8.03 -0.56 2.83
C GLN A 443 -9.07 -0.05 3.87
N ASN A 444 -10.36 -0.11 3.51
CA ASN A 444 -11.48 0.05 4.42
C ASN A 444 -11.77 -1.30 5.10
N PRO A 445 -12.15 -1.32 6.39
CA PRO A 445 -12.56 -2.57 7.05
C PRO A 445 -13.92 -3.05 6.51
N GLN A 446 -14.15 -4.37 6.52
CA GLN A 446 -15.36 -5.01 5.98
C GLN A 446 -16.69 -4.43 6.50
N TRP A 447 -16.69 -3.91 7.74
CA TRP A 447 -17.88 -3.31 8.35
C TRP A 447 -18.24 -1.93 7.77
N ILE A 448 -17.31 -1.25 7.10
CA ILE A 448 -17.56 -0.04 6.30
C ILE A 448 -18.08 -0.43 4.91
N GLU A 449 -17.42 -1.40 4.26
CA GLU A 449 -17.82 -1.89 2.92
C GLU A 449 -19.24 -2.51 2.90
N THR A 450 -19.78 -2.90 4.06
CA THR A 450 -21.15 -3.41 4.23
C THR A 450 -22.10 -2.48 4.98
N ALA A 451 -21.67 -1.25 5.32
CA ALA A 451 -22.51 -0.26 5.99
C ALA A 451 -23.64 0.24 5.07
N ALA A 452 -24.79 0.58 5.66
CA ALA A 452 -25.86 1.27 4.94
C ALA A 452 -25.38 2.67 4.51
N SER A 453 -25.73 3.09 3.29
CA SER A 453 -25.18 4.29 2.66
C SER A 453 -25.39 5.55 3.50
N GLU A 454 -26.58 5.66 4.09
CA GLU A 454 -27.00 6.75 4.99
C GLU A 454 -26.16 6.89 6.27
N ASN A 455 -25.41 5.85 6.66
CA ASN A 455 -24.56 5.87 7.86
C ASN A 455 -23.08 6.20 7.55
N LEU A 456 -22.64 6.09 6.29
CA LEU A 456 -21.22 6.21 5.91
C LEU A 456 -20.63 7.58 6.26
N GLN A 457 -21.41 8.66 6.11
CA GLN A 457 -20.97 10.00 6.53
C GLN A 457 -20.68 10.04 8.04
N GLY A 458 -21.58 9.51 8.87
CA GLY A 458 -21.40 9.47 10.32
C GLY A 458 -20.20 8.60 10.73
N HIS A 459 -19.99 7.47 10.04
CA HIS A 459 -18.81 6.61 10.27
C HIS A 459 -17.49 7.30 9.89
N MET A 460 -17.45 8.00 8.75
CA MET A 460 -16.30 8.82 8.36
C MET A 460 -16.02 9.90 9.41
N GLN A 461 -17.05 10.66 9.81
CA GLN A 461 -16.87 11.74 10.77
C GLN A 461 -16.42 11.24 12.15
N GLU A 462 -16.96 10.11 12.63
CA GLU A 462 -16.51 9.45 13.86
C GLU A 462 -15.06 8.96 13.79
N HIS A 463 -14.66 8.38 12.66
CA HIS A 463 -13.29 7.89 12.46
C HIS A 463 -12.29 9.04 12.49
N ILE A 464 -12.51 10.08 11.67
CA ILE A 464 -11.69 11.30 11.63
C ILE A 464 -11.59 11.92 13.02
N HIS A 465 -12.73 12.12 13.68
CA HIS A 465 -12.76 12.74 15.00
C HIS A 465 -11.93 11.97 16.02
N ARG A 466 -12.00 10.64 16.04
CA ARG A 466 -11.26 9.81 17.01
C ARG A 466 -9.75 9.80 16.77
N LEU A 467 -9.31 9.64 15.53
CA LEU A 467 -7.88 9.62 15.21
C LEU A 467 -7.26 11.00 15.45
N VAL A 468 -7.83 12.05 14.86
CA VAL A 468 -7.30 13.41 14.97
C VAL A 468 -7.32 13.88 16.43
N SER A 469 -8.40 13.63 17.19
CA SER A 469 -8.45 14.04 18.62
C SER A 469 -7.53 13.24 19.53
N ARG A 470 -7.20 11.96 19.21
CA ARG A 470 -6.21 11.17 19.98
C ARG A 470 -4.79 11.71 19.75
N TYR A 471 -4.47 12.08 18.52
CA TYR A 471 -3.10 12.33 18.08
C TYR A 471 -2.76 13.80 17.82
N LYS A 472 -3.66 14.76 18.05
CA LYS A 472 -3.44 16.20 17.85
C LYS A 472 -2.15 16.78 18.45
N ASP A 473 -1.68 16.26 19.59
CA ASP A 473 -0.47 16.74 20.26
C ASP A 473 0.82 16.11 19.66
N ASP A 474 0.66 15.16 18.73
CA ASP A 474 1.69 14.23 18.24
C ASP A 474 1.82 14.15 16.70
N VAL A 475 0.75 14.44 15.96
CA VAL A 475 0.66 14.33 14.49
C VAL A 475 0.26 15.68 13.91
N THR A 476 1.20 16.35 13.26
CA THR A 476 1.07 17.74 12.79
C THR A 476 0.55 17.87 11.36
N ILE A 477 0.63 16.80 10.57
CA ILE A 477 0.26 16.77 9.15
C ILE A 477 -0.64 15.56 8.92
N TRP A 478 -1.73 15.73 8.17
CA TRP A 478 -2.67 14.66 7.82
C TRP A 478 -2.97 14.62 6.32
N ASP A 479 -2.82 13.44 5.71
CA ASP A 479 -3.51 13.12 4.47
C ASP A 479 -4.98 12.85 4.80
N VAL A 480 -5.81 13.88 4.65
CA VAL A 480 -7.23 13.80 5.02
C VAL A 480 -7.99 12.98 4.00
N VAL A 481 -7.73 13.20 2.70
CA VAL A 481 -8.27 12.41 1.60
C VAL A 481 -7.13 11.99 0.68
N ASN A 482 -6.97 10.68 0.54
CA ASN A 482 -5.99 10.07 -0.36
C ASN A 482 -6.66 9.62 -1.67
N GLU A 483 -6.01 9.88 -2.79
CA GLU A 483 -6.35 9.41 -4.14
C GLU A 483 -7.80 9.66 -4.60
N PRO A 484 -8.39 10.86 -4.37
CA PRO A 484 -9.78 11.14 -4.72
C PRO A 484 -10.04 11.21 -6.23
N ILE A 485 -9.01 11.38 -7.07
CA ILE A 485 -9.17 11.53 -8.52
C ILE A 485 -9.01 10.19 -9.23
N ALA A 486 -9.91 9.87 -10.16
CA ALA A 486 -9.80 8.68 -11.01
C ALA A 486 -8.64 8.81 -12.02
N ASP A 487 -8.12 7.68 -12.49
CA ASP A 487 -6.91 7.64 -13.34
C ASP A 487 -7.16 8.32 -14.71
N ASN A 488 -8.40 8.32 -15.18
CA ASN A 488 -8.89 9.01 -16.38
C ASN A 488 -9.44 10.42 -16.12
N GLY A 489 -9.29 10.96 -14.90
CA GLY A 489 -9.86 12.25 -14.47
C GLY A 489 -11.29 12.14 -13.90
N GLY A 490 -11.74 13.22 -13.28
CA GLY A 490 -12.96 13.24 -12.45
C GLY A 490 -12.75 12.61 -11.06
N LEU A 491 -13.75 12.74 -10.19
CA LEU A 491 -13.73 12.07 -8.88
C LEU A 491 -13.88 10.56 -9.03
N ARG A 492 -13.16 9.82 -8.17
CA ARG A 492 -13.12 8.36 -8.16
C ARG A 492 -14.41 7.78 -7.58
N ASP A 493 -14.96 6.77 -8.26
CA ASP A 493 -16.11 5.98 -7.82
C ASP A 493 -15.78 5.10 -6.59
N SER A 494 -15.69 5.77 -5.44
CA SER A 494 -15.43 5.20 -4.12
C SER A 494 -16.74 5.02 -3.35
N ILE A 495 -16.72 4.18 -2.30
CA ILE A 495 -17.87 4.03 -1.40
C ILE A 495 -18.31 5.38 -0.79
N TRP A 496 -17.35 6.27 -0.50
CA TRP A 496 -17.59 7.62 0.00
C TRP A 496 -18.28 8.51 -1.03
N PHE A 497 -17.78 8.53 -2.27
CA PHE A 497 -18.38 9.30 -3.37
C PHE A 497 -19.80 8.81 -3.72
N ARG A 498 -20.04 7.49 -3.74
CA ARG A 498 -21.38 6.93 -3.96
C ARG A 498 -22.39 7.30 -2.87
N ALA A 499 -21.93 7.50 -1.65
CA ALA A 499 -22.79 7.81 -0.51
C ALA A 499 -23.09 9.32 -0.35
N MET A 500 -22.12 10.18 -0.64
CA MET A 500 -22.15 11.62 -0.31
C MET A 500 -21.97 12.55 -1.53
N GLY A 501 -21.77 12.01 -2.74
CA GLY A 501 -21.42 12.82 -3.91
C GLY A 501 -20.05 13.47 -3.74
N GLU A 502 -19.86 14.68 -4.28
CA GLU A 502 -18.60 15.43 -4.19
C GLU A 502 -18.30 15.92 -2.75
N ASP A 503 -19.34 16.13 -1.95
CA ASP A 503 -19.29 16.74 -0.62
C ASP A 503 -18.46 15.96 0.41
N TYR A 504 -18.14 14.67 0.16
CA TYR A 504 -17.36 13.85 1.10
C TYR A 504 -15.98 14.44 1.40
N ILE A 505 -15.38 15.14 0.44
CA ILE A 505 -14.05 15.76 0.58
C ILE A 505 -14.14 16.99 1.50
N ASP A 506 -15.15 17.84 1.28
CA ASP A 506 -15.44 18.98 2.15
C ASP A 506 -15.78 18.53 3.57
N ILE A 507 -16.62 17.49 3.73
CA ILE A 507 -16.98 16.91 5.02
C ILE A 507 -15.74 16.39 5.77
N ALA A 508 -14.84 15.67 5.08
CA ALA A 508 -13.63 15.13 5.69
C ALA A 508 -12.68 16.25 6.17
N LEU A 509 -12.40 17.24 5.32
CA LEU A 509 -11.54 18.39 5.65
C LEU A 509 -12.10 19.22 6.80
N LEU A 510 -13.40 19.54 6.77
CA LEU A 510 -14.06 20.28 7.85
C LEU A 510 -14.03 19.49 9.16
N GLN A 511 -14.22 18.16 9.13
CA GLN A 511 -14.21 17.34 10.35
C GLN A 511 -12.81 17.20 10.94
N ALA A 512 -11.78 17.12 10.09
CA ALA A 512 -10.39 17.13 10.54
C ALA A 512 -10.07 18.46 11.23
N ARG A 513 -10.37 19.61 10.59
CA ARG A 513 -10.17 20.95 11.19
C ARG A 513 -10.98 21.17 12.47
N ALA A 514 -12.19 20.62 12.56
CA ALA A 514 -13.01 20.71 13.76
C ALA A 514 -12.48 19.85 14.93
N SER A 515 -11.67 18.84 14.63
CA SER A 515 -11.08 17.93 15.63
C SER A 515 -9.68 18.40 16.06
N ASP A 516 -8.92 19.01 15.16
CA ASP A 516 -7.68 19.73 15.44
C ASP A 516 -7.62 21.03 14.62
N PRO A 517 -7.78 22.21 15.26
CA PRO A 517 -7.66 23.50 14.59
C PRO A 517 -6.27 23.83 14.05
N ASP A 518 -5.20 23.21 14.57
CA ASP A 518 -3.80 23.54 14.27
C ASP A 518 -3.13 22.56 13.28
N ALA A 519 -3.76 21.41 13.00
CA ALA A 519 -3.26 20.40 12.05
C ALA A 519 -3.11 20.93 10.61
N ILE A 520 -2.09 20.45 9.89
CA ILE A 520 -1.90 20.70 8.45
C ILE A 520 -2.69 19.66 7.65
N LEU A 521 -3.66 20.11 6.86
CA LEU A 521 -4.60 19.26 6.15
C LEU A 521 -4.27 19.19 4.65
N LEU A 522 -4.01 17.97 4.17
CA LEU A 522 -3.60 17.67 2.80
C LEU A 522 -4.64 16.83 2.04
N ILE A 523 -4.67 17.02 0.72
CA ILE A 523 -5.11 16.01 -0.24
C ILE A 523 -3.85 15.41 -0.87
N ASN A 524 -3.74 14.08 -0.89
CA ASN A 524 -2.57 13.37 -1.41
C ASN A 524 -2.93 12.54 -2.66
N GLU A 525 -2.09 12.58 -3.70
CA GLU A 525 -2.43 12.01 -5.01
C GLU A 525 -1.21 11.54 -5.84
N PHE A 526 -1.36 10.42 -6.55
CA PHE A 526 -0.36 9.92 -7.53
C PHE A 526 -0.64 10.39 -8.94
N ASP A 527 0.39 10.44 -9.79
CA ASP A 527 0.32 10.79 -11.23
C ASP A 527 -0.35 12.13 -11.58
N ALA A 528 -0.69 12.95 -10.59
CA ALA A 528 -1.27 14.28 -10.76
C ALA A 528 -0.21 15.41 -10.80
N ALA A 529 1.08 15.10 -10.72
CA ALA A 529 2.16 16.08 -10.86
C ALA A 529 2.52 16.39 -12.33
N ILE A 530 2.13 15.52 -13.26
CA ILE A 530 2.42 15.59 -14.71
C ILE A 530 1.15 15.87 -15.54
N PRO A 531 1.24 16.29 -16.81
CA PRO A 531 0.07 16.70 -17.59
C PRO A 531 -0.85 15.53 -17.91
N GLY A 532 -2.15 15.71 -17.68
CA GLY A 532 -3.17 14.72 -18.01
C GLY A 532 -4.49 14.99 -17.28
N PRO A 533 -5.55 14.22 -17.60
CA PRO A 533 -6.88 14.41 -17.01
C PRO A 533 -6.89 14.37 -15.48
N LYS A 534 -6.04 13.53 -14.88
CA LYS A 534 -5.92 13.40 -13.42
C LYS A 534 -5.39 14.68 -12.77
N ARG A 535 -4.30 15.25 -13.29
CA ARG A 535 -3.77 16.55 -12.83
C ARG A 535 -4.81 17.65 -12.96
N ASP A 536 -5.44 17.76 -14.13
CA ASP A 536 -6.32 18.89 -14.39
C ASP A 536 -7.60 18.79 -13.55
N SER A 537 -8.10 17.57 -13.27
CA SER A 537 -9.17 17.32 -12.31
C SER A 537 -8.76 17.64 -10.86
N LEU A 538 -7.53 17.30 -10.45
CA LEU A 538 -7.00 17.70 -9.14
C LEU A 538 -7.01 19.23 -9.01
N PHE A 539 -6.52 19.97 -10.00
CA PHE A 539 -6.51 21.44 -9.92
C PHE A 539 -7.91 22.08 -9.96
N THR A 540 -8.89 21.47 -10.63
CA THR A 540 -10.30 21.85 -10.50
C THR A 540 -10.77 21.68 -9.05
N LEU A 541 -10.63 20.49 -8.48
CA LEU A 541 -10.99 20.18 -7.09
C LEU A 541 -10.32 21.16 -6.09
N LEU A 542 -9.01 21.40 -6.24
CA LEU A 542 -8.29 22.34 -5.38
C LEU A 542 -8.85 23.77 -5.50
N SER A 543 -9.11 24.24 -6.72
CA SER A 543 -9.67 25.58 -6.96
C SER A 543 -11.06 25.73 -6.35
N ASP A 544 -11.90 24.70 -6.50
CA ASP A 544 -13.26 24.68 -5.97
C ASP A 544 -13.29 24.65 -4.43
N LEU A 545 -12.40 23.87 -3.80
CA LEU A 545 -12.23 23.86 -2.34
C LEU A 545 -11.75 25.23 -1.81
N LYS A 546 -10.81 25.89 -2.49
CA LYS A 546 -10.41 27.27 -2.12
C LYS A 546 -11.57 28.26 -2.31
N ALA A 547 -12.36 28.12 -3.36
CA ALA A 547 -13.53 28.98 -3.62
C ALA A 547 -14.64 28.80 -2.57
N ARG A 548 -14.86 27.57 -2.10
CA ARG A 548 -15.77 27.25 -0.97
C ARG A 548 -15.20 27.60 0.41
N GLN A 549 -13.93 28.04 0.49
CA GLN A 549 -13.20 28.31 1.73
C GLN A 549 -13.05 27.08 2.64
N THR A 550 -13.06 25.88 2.06
CA THR A 550 -12.89 24.60 2.74
C THR A 550 -11.45 24.52 3.31
N PRO A 551 -11.24 24.02 4.54
CA PRO A 551 -9.95 24.11 5.23
C PRO A 551 -8.91 23.14 4.64
N LEU A 552 -8.23 23.58 3.58
CA LEU A 552 -7.13 22.89 2.92
C LEU A 552 -5.87 23.77 2.96
N ASP A 553 -4.78 23.18 3.45
CA ASP A 553 -3.49 23.88 3.64
C ASP A 553 -2.46 23.51 2.58
N GLY A 554 -2.51 22.28 2.05
CA GLY A 554 -1.54 21.83 1.06
C GLY A 554 -1.96 20.62 0.22
N VAL A 555 -1.02 20.20 -0.62
CA VAL A 555 -1.15 19.07 -1.55
C VAL A 555 0.05 18.14 -1.41
N GLY A 556 -0.24 16.85 -1.23
CA GLY A 556 0.73 15.76 -1.33
C GLY A 556 0.84 15.24 -2.76
N PHE A 557 2.04 15.22 -3.31
CA PHE A 557 2.35 14.52 -4.56
C PHE A 557 3.19 13.29 -4.24
N GLN A 558 2.63 12.10 -4.47
CA GLN A 558 3.28 10.82 -4.14
C GLN A 558 4.61 10.64 -4.88
N LEU A 559 4.64 10.90 -6.19
CA LEU A 559 5.84 10.80 -7.06
C LEU A 559 6.50 9.39 -7.10
N HIS A 560 5.70 8.33 -7.23
CA HIS A 560 6.14 6.96 -7.54
C HIS A 560 6.65 6.80 -9.00
N VAL A 561 7.80 7.37 -9.33
CA VAL A 561 8.31 7.43 -10.70
C VAL A 561 9.21 6.24 -11.09
N PHE A 562 9.65 6.20 -12.35
CA PHE A 562 10.70 5.31 -12.83
C PHE A 562 11.99 6.09 -13.12
N ALA A 563 13.13 5.40 -13.19
CA ALA A 563 14.43 5.97 -13.54
C ALA A 563 14.51 6.54 -14.99
N SER A 564 13.48 6.31 -15.81
CA SER A 564 13.29 6.94 -17.13
C SER A 564 12.50 8.25 -17.11
N PHE A 565 12.10 8.75 -15.93
CA PHE A 565 11.32 9.97 -15.79
C PHE A 565 12.11 11.22 -16.19
N ASP A 566 11.52 12.06 -17.06
CA ASP A 566 12.10 13.27 -17.64
C ASP A 566 11.21 14.53 -17.54
N GLN A 567 9.96 14.40 -17.07
CA GLN A 567 8.96 15.46 -16.98
C GLN A 567 9.15 16.43 -15.77
N PHE A 568 10.37 16.90 -15.57
CA PHE A 568 10.71 17.75 -14.40
C PHE A 568 10.13 19.17 -14.51
N GLU A 569 9.97 19.71 -15.72
CA GLU A 569 9.42 21.05 -15.94
C GLU A 569 7.91 21.07 -15.70
N GLU A 570 7.22 19.99 -16.04
CA GLU A 570 5.80 19.79 -15.80
C GLU A 570 5.49 19.70 -14.30
N VAL A 571 6.36 19.01 -13.53
CA VAL A 571 6.28 18.99 -12.06
C VAL A 571 6.54 20.37 -11.47
N ARG A 572 7.53 21.13 -11.99
CA ARG A 572 7.78 22.52 -11.59
C ARG A 572 6.55 23.41 -11.82
N GLN A 573 5.88 23.25 -12.96
CA GLN A 573 4.64 23.97 -13.28
C GLN A 573 3.48 23.58 -12.35
N SER A 574 3.31 22.29 -12.05
CA SER A 574 2.32 21.82 -11.08
C SER A 574 2.59 22.40 -9.68
N PHE A 575 3.85 22.43 -9.24
CA PHE A 575 4.25 23.06 -7.99
C PHE A 575 3.93 24.57 -8.00
N GLN A 576 4.18 25.29 -9.10
CA GLN A 576 3.80 26.70 -9.19
C GLN A 576 2.28 26.89 -9.13
N ARG A 577 1.48 26.06 -9.82
CA ARG A 577 0.00 26.13 -9.77
C ARG A 577 -0.54 25.91 -8.35
N VAL A 578 0.04 25.01 -7.56
CA VAL A 578 -0.33 24.84 -6.14
C VAL A 578 0.06 26.08 -5.32
N ALA A 579 1.25 26.65 -5.57
CA ALA A 579 1.70 27.85 -4.91
C ALA A 579 0.82 29.09 -5.21
N ASP A 580 0.31 29.21 -6.44
CA ASP A 580 -0.60 30.27 -6.88
C ASP A 580 -1.98 30.18 -6.20
N LEU A 581 -2.41 28.97 -5.79
CA LEU A 581 -3.61 28.74 -4.96
C LEU A 581 -3.39 29.04 -3.47
N ASN A 582 -2.21 29.54 -3.07
CA ASN A 582 -1.81 29.75 -1.68
C ASN A 582 -1.95 28.45 -0.85
N LEU A 583 -1.46 27.36 -1.41
CA LEU A 583 -1.35 26.03 -0.80
C LEU A 583 0.13 25.62 -0.71
N ASP A 584 0.48 24.90 0.34
CA ASP A 584 1.83 24.34 0.52
C ASP A 584 1.96 22.96 -0.15
N ILE A 585 3.20 22.54 -0.40
CA ILE A 585 3.53 21.38 -1.24
C ILE A 585 4.34 20.37 -0.44
N TYR A 586 3.95 19.10 -0.56
CA TYR A 586 4.60 17.97 0.09
C TYR A 586 4.93 16.95 -0.98
N ILE A 587 6.20 16.54 -1.08
CA ILE A 587 6.56 15.30 -1.78
C ILE A 587 6.42 14.20 -0.73
N THR A 588 5.45 13.31 -0.90
CA THR A 588 4.92 12.46 0.19
C THR A 588 5.41 11.01 0.13
N GLU A 589 5.62 10.45 -1.06
CA GLU A 589 5.83 9.00 -1.25
C GLU A 589 6.95 8.69 -2.27
N LEU A 590 7.99 9.53 -2.33
CA LEU A 590 8.98 9.48 -3.39
C LEU A 590 9.71 8.13 -3.47
N ASP A 591 9.57 7.48 -4.62
CA ASP A 591 10.40 6.35 -5.02
C ASP A 591 10.74 6.43 -6.52
N VAL A 592 11.88 5.86 -6.92
CA VAL A 592 12.36 5.90 -8.31
C VAL A 592 12.70 4.49 -8.76
N SER A 593 11.71 3.79 -9.30
CA SER A 593 11.84 2.39 -9.74
C SER A 593 12.80 2.19 -10.90
N LEU A 594 13.68 1.18 -10.83
CA LEU A 594 14.49 0.71 -11.95
C LEU A 594 13.66 -0.21 -12.84
N ASN A 595 13.56 0.10 -14.13
CA ASN A 595 13.05 -0.81 -15.16
C ASN A 595 14.20 -1.42 -15.99
N ASP A 596 13.88 -2.34 -16.89
CA ASP A 596 14.88 -3.06 -17.69
C ASP A 596 15.77 -2.12 -18.51
N GLY A 597 17.06 -2.11 -18.18
CA GLY A 597 18.07 -1.26 -18.82
C GLY A 597 18.41 0.03 -18.08
N ALA A 598 17.66 0.43 -17.04
CA ALA A 598 17.98 1.59 -16.22
C ALA A 598 19.20 1.35 -15.32
N THR A 599 20.01 2.39 -15.16
CA THR A 599 21.20 2.40 -14.29
C THR A 599 20.91 3.09 -12.95
N LEU A 600 21.69 2.73 -11.92
CA LEU A 600 21.66 3.42 -10.62
C LEU A 600 22.00 4.92 -10.74
N GLN A 601 22.76 5.33 -11.77
CA GLN A 601 23.07 6.72 -12.07
C GLN A 601 21.86 7.48 -12.64
N GLN A 602 21.02 6.84 -13.46
CA GLN A 602 19.75 7.44 -13.91
C GLN A 602 18.79 7.61 -12.73
N GLN A 603 18.63 6.57 -11.90
CA GLN A 603 17.86 6.65 -10.65
C GLN A 603 18.34 7.82 -9.77
N ALA A 604 19.66 7.95 -9.57
CA ALA A 604 20.24 9.03 -8.79
C ALA A 604 20.00 10.43 -9.40
N SER A 605 20.01 10.54 -10.73
CA SER A 605 19.69 11.78 -11.44
C SER A 605 18.24 12.22 -11.23
N VAL A 606 17.29 11.29 -11.28
CA VAL A 606 15.86 11.57 -11.03
C VAL A 606 15.64 12.02 -9.58
N TYR A 607 16.18 11.29 -8.61
CA TYR A 607 16.12 11.70 -7.19
C TYR A 607 16.69 13.11 -6.95
N SER A 608 17.87 13.40 -7.50
CA SER A 608 18.53 14.71 -7.36
C SER A 608 17.69 15.84 -7.97
N GLN A 609 17.10 15.61 -9.16
CA GLN A 609 16.26 16.61 -9.81
C GLN A 609 14.94 16.85 -9.07
N LEU A 610 14.23 15.80 -8.62
CA LEU A 610 12.97 15.95 -7.88
C LEU A 610 13.17 16.65 -6.52
N VAL A 611 14.24 16.29 -5.78
CA VAL A 611 14.66 17.05 -4.58
C VAL A 611 14.95 18.50 -4.95
N GLY A 612 15.58 18.72 -6.11
CA GLY A 612 15.86 20.04 -6.64
C GLY A 612 14.63 20.90 -6.90
N LEU A 613 13.54 20.34 -7.41
CA LEU A 613 12.28 21.06 -7.64
C LEU A 613 11.64 21.54 -6.34
N CYS A 614 11.71 20.73 -5.28
CA CYS A 614 11.25 21.14 -3.95
C CYS A 614 12.10 22.28 -3.37
N LEU A 615 13.44 22.21 -3.48
CA LEU A 615 14.33 23.29 -3.06
C LEU A 615 14.13 24.60 -3.85
N GLU A 616 13.67 24.52 -5.10
CA GLU A 616 13.39 25.66 -5.97
C GLU A 616 12.05 26.36 -5.65
N GLN A 617 11.13 25.70 -4.94
CA GLN A 617 9.79 26.21 -4.63
C GLN A 617 9.62 26.50 -3.13
N PRO A 618 9.58 27.78 -2.68
CA PRO A 618 9.47 28.15 -1.26
C PRO A 618 8.25 27.60 -0.49
N ARG A 619 7.22 27.13 -1.21
CA ARG A 619 6.06 26.44 -0.62
C ARG A 619 6.20 24.93 -0.47
N CYS A 620 7.27 24.33 -0.98
CA CYS A 620 7.58 22.93 -0.67
C CYS A 620 8.11 22.82 0.76
N LYS A 621 7.47 22.00 1.60
CA LYS A 621 7.76 21.92 3.05
C LYS A 621 8.40 20.60 3.47
N ALA A 622 8.14 19.52 2.73
CA ALA A 622 8.68 18.21 3.03
C ALA A 622 9.03 17.43 1.76
N ILE A 623 10.05 16.58 1.89
CA ILE A 623 10.38 15.51 0.96
C ILE A 623 10.41 14.20 1.75
N GLN A 624 9.52 13.29 1.42
CA GLN A 624 9.42 11.98 2.05
C GLN A 624 9.55 10.88 1.00
N THR A 625 10.33 9.84 1.32
CA THR A 625 10.43 8.63 0.48
C THR A 625 9.53 7.53 1.01
N TRP A 626 8.93 6.71 0.14
CA TRP A 626 7.98 5.67 0.57
C TRP A 626 8.66 4.40 1.10
N GLY A 627 9.41 4.56 2.19
CA GLY A 627 10.45 3.64 2.64
C GLY A 627 11.83 4.12 2.22
N PHE A 628 12.89 3.45 2.70
CA PHE A 628 14.28 3.85 2.42
C PHE A 628 15.22 2.72 2.00
N THR A 629 14.87 1.45 2.26
CA THR A 629 15.63 0.27 1.83
C THR A 629 14.85 -0.55 0.82
N ASP A 630 15.53 -0.96 -0.26
CA ASP A 630 14.99 -1.89 -1.26
C ASP A 630 14.50 -3.22 -0.65
N GLN A 631 14.88 -3.55 0.59
CA GLN A 631 14.43 -4.77 1.27
C GLN A 631 12.91 -4.78 1.50
N TYR A 632 12.33 -3.62 1.83
CA TYR A 632 10.97 -3.50 2.37
C TYR A 632 9.99 -2.71 1.51
N SER A 633 10.40 -2.33 0.30
CA SER A 633 9.52 -1.61 -0.64
C SER A 633 8.35 -2.45 -1.13
N PHE A 634 7.15 -1.85 -1.22
CA PHE A 634 6.05 -2.44 -2.01
C PHE A 634 6.44 -2.64 -3.49
N ARG A 635 7.35 -1.81 -4.02
CA ARG A 635 7.93 -1.90 -5.38
C ARG A 635 9.28 -2.63 -5.42
N ARG A 636 9.58 -3.49 -4.44
CA ARG A 636 10.87 -4.19 -4.24
C ARG A 636 11.47 -4.86 -5.47
N ILE A 637 10.66 -5.34 -6.42
CA ILE A 637 11.15 -5.91 -7.69
C ILE A 637 11.95 -4.91 -8.53
N PHE A 638 11.70 -3.60 -8.37
CA PHE A 638 12.35 -2.51 -9.10
C PHE A 638 13.44 -1.78 -8.30
N ASN A 639 13.76 -2.23 -7.07
CA ASN A 639 14.80 -1.65 -6.21
C ASN A 639 14.78 -0.10 -6.18
N PRO A 640 13.72 0.53 -5.68
CA PRO A 640 13.42 1.94 -5.96
C PRO A 640 14.02 2.95 -4.98
N HIS A 641 14.59 2.53 -3.84
CA HIS A 641 14.96 3.41 -2.74
C HIS A 641 16.44 3.83 -2.74
N VAL A 642 16.85 4.57 -1.70
CA VAL A 642 18.19 5.17 -1.57
C VAL A 642 19.21 4.24 -0.90
N PHE A 643 18.76 3.22 -0.16
CA PHE A 643 19.58 2.13 0.35
C PHE A 643 19.21 0.79 -0.30
N ASP A 644 20.20 -0.09 -0.49
CA ASP A 644 19.97 -1.44 -1.01
C ASP A 644 19.39 -2.39 0.04
N ARG A 645 19.16 -3.65 -0.36
CA ARG A 645 18.61 -4.73 0.49
C ARG A 645 19.52 -5.15 1.65
N THR A 646 20.74 -4.63 1.70
CA THR A 646 21.71 -4.83 2.79
C THR A 646 22.00 -3.53 3.55
N TYR A 647 21.26 -2.45 3.28
CA TYR A 647 21.46 -1.11 3.82
C TYR A 647 22.74 -0.39 3.35
N GLN A 648 23.36 -0.78 2.23
CA GLN A 648 24.40 0.04 1.61
C GLN A 648 23.80 1.25 0.90
N GLU A 649 24.50 2.38 0.94
CA GLU A 649 24.15 3.58 0.16
C GLU A 649 24.15 3.25 -1.34
N LYS A 650 23.05 3.55 -2.03
CA LYS A 650 23.02 3.58 -3.51
C LYS A 650 23.45 4.96 -4.00
N PRO A 651 23.87 5.12 -5.27
CA PRO A 651 24.20 6.42 -5.85
C PRO A 651 23.12 7.50 -5.67
N ALA A 652 21.85 7.10 -5.52
CA ALA A 652 20.74 7.98 -5.19
C ALA A 652 20.91 8.70 -3.84
N TYR A 653 21.36 8.01 -2.78
CA TYR A 653 21.62 8.62 -1.47
C TYR A 653 22.65 9.76 -1.60
N SER A 654 23.80 9.48 -2.24
CA SER A 654 24.87 10.47 -2.41
C SER A 654 24.42 11.65 -3.29
N ALA A 655 23.56 11.43 -4.29
CA ALA A 655 23.05 12.48 -5.16
C ALA A 655 22.08 13.42 -4.42
N ILE A 656 21.21 12.89 -3.54
CA ILE A 656 20.36 13.68 -2.65
C ILE A 656 21.22 14.48 -1.66
N GLN A 657 22.18 13.83 -1.00
CA GLN A 657 23.12 14.46 -0.07
C GLN A 657 23.86 15.62 -0.75
N GLN A 658 24.33 15.43 -1.98
CA GLN A 658 25.00 16.48 -2.76
C GLN A 658 24.05 17.63 -3.13
N ARG A 659 22.78 17.35 -3.48
CA ARG A 659 21.80 18.38 -3.85
C ARG A 659 21.37 19.22 -2.66
N LEU A 660 21.11 18.64 -1.49
CA LEU A 660 20.77 19.39 -0.26
C LEU A 660 21.95 20.25 0.26
N SER A 661 23.18 19.89 -0.12
CA SER A 661 24.41 20.63 0.23
C SER A 661 24.66 21.88 -0.63
N GLN A 662 23.92 22.08 -1.73
CA GLN A 662 24.02 23.24 -2.64
C GLN A 662 23.05 24.34 -2.25
#